data_AF-A0A7V4IF89-F1
#
_entry.id   AF-A0A7V4IF89-F1
#
_cell.length_a   1.000
_cell.length_b   1.000
_cell.length_c   1.000
_cell.angle_alpha   90.00
_cell.angle_beta   90.00
_cell.angle_gamma   90.00
#
_symmetry.space_group_name_H-M   'P 1'
#
loop_
_entity.id
_entity.type
_entity.pdbx_description
1 polymer ?
#
loop_
_entity_poly.entity_id
_entity_poly.type
_entity_poly.pdbx_seq_one_letter_code
_entity_poly.pdbx_strand_id
1 'polypeptide(L)'
;MKTNLTLLATALGLSLTLIQVRAEANYVYHERTGANPGCGGQYVTRLNPTSAETYPLRFKVEYQFWTDNVRVYYTTDGSTPTGAFGVPSGTTAVVSGSYVCTFGGPVVDVVQATIPAQPAGTVVKYIVSAWHSGGGDEIFANGPGAPCGCGTPTSISSLATVFQYTVGSTTNLYWDVNGPTAGAGGATPTGTWDGTATNWSTTIDGTSAGTNWVSGRNAIFSAGTNATGAFTVTVSGTQTAGSVTVEEGDVTISGGSVSLGGGNVTVNAGAVLGLDNASRVATTPGSTLNINGGTIRNTNPGGSGTFFDADSAIVIGPLGATFSYTSAGLLSLMEGIQTISGTGGLTKEGAGILAIARVCSYDGPTIINNGTLRVRTSSNRLPTTTDVFVTSSGVLDPGSSTDMIQTVNSINASGNITFSANSTLRIAGNSNSTISGVISDGTAFGRISKAGNGTLTLTGNNTYDGRFTNDAGVTIVAPGAQWMGPLGDTYINGGTVMLSNSTQLILSLAGDGGEVYLAPGHTLIVSNSTTKSYLGAFNGPGSLVKTNIGLWNLMGASGFTGNLTLGGGIVNASNSLALGSSAGHTDVLPLAELRFDGAGINFACAEPIRFAGGGAGTEGAVNVRNAAIVELSGPLTLTSNGTITVSSSASAALTHPASITALGNFTLTLQGGANTAGYKAITGVINLGAGGLTKLQSGEWILGGANLYSGLTAIGAGTLTVTNTTGSATGSGSVVVSNSATLGGNGIVAGPVSVLSGGTLSPGGTNIATLTLDDNVTLAGSVRVDLNKSLVQTSDQIAGINTLTAGGTINATNSGPALAAGDTFTVFVATAYTGSFSSITPTTPGAGLAWDLPHLNTTGVLRVHANPVPGVNVAEVVQGATTTIPVSKLLANATGEPGETLSITAVTSPTPGGGTASLGGGFITYTAPSSGTSDTLSYTLNDGRGGTATGTVSVTLTPSNSQGFNQLALPENIGPNTWRLSYVGIPGYNYALDWRTNLTLGVWVPVATNTAGPNGVLLFTNVSAEPANFYRTRHVP
;
A
#
# COMPACT_ATOMS: atom_id res chain seq x y z
N MET A 1 20.01 -57.29 -48.10
CA MET A 1 19.71 -56.78 -49.46
C MET A 1 20.72 -57.21 -50.56
N LYS A 2 21.88 -57.82 -50.25
CA LYS A 2 22.86 -58.27 -51.28
C LYS A 2 22.50 -59.56 -52.05
N THR A 3 21.58 -60.39 -51.55
CA THR A 3 21.18 -61.67 -52.20
C THR A 3 20.04 -61.54 -53.22
N ASN A 4 19.21 -60.49 -53.14
CA ASN A 4 18.07 -60.32 -54.05
C ASN A 4 18.37 -59.47 -55.30
N LEU A 5 19.48 -58.73 -55.34
CA LEU A 5 19.88 -57.95 -56.52
C LEU A 5 20.61 -58.80 -57.59
N THR A 6 21.34 -59.84 -57.17
CA THR A 6 22.09 -60.72 -58.07
C THR A 6 21.19 -61.63 -58.91
N LEU A 7 20.02 -62.03 -58.37
CA LEU A 7 19.01 -62.83 -59.07
C LEU A 7 18.23 -62.01 -60.11
N LEU A 8 18.01 -60.72 -59.83
CA LEU A 8 17.26 -59.82 -60.73
C LEU A 8 18.11 -59.37 -61.92
N ALA A 9 19.42 -59.15 -61.71
CA ALA A 9 20.37 -58.79 -62.78
C ALA A 9 20.63 -59.92 -63.78
N THR A 10 20.63 -61.18 -63.32
CA THR A 10 20.75 -62.36 -64.19
C THR A 10 19.48 -62.64 -65.01
N ALA A 11 18.29 -62.28 -64.49
CA ALA A 11 17.02 -62.41 -65.21
C ALA A 11 16.78 -61.31 -66.28
N LEU A 12 17.48 -60.18 -66.20
CA LEU A 12 17.26 -58.99 -67.05
C LEU A 12 18.36 -58.71 -68.08
N GLY A 13 19.41 -59.51 -68.16
CA GLY A 13 20.47 -59.36 -69.19
C GLY A 13 21.26 -58.05 -69.12
N LEU A 14 21.28 -57.39 -67.95
CA LEU A 14 22.03 -56.15 -67.74
C LEU A 14 23.47 -56.45 -67.33
N SER A 15 24.44 -55.90 -68.07
CA SER A 15 25.85 -55.84 -67.66
C SER A 15 25.98 -54.92 -66.44
N LEU A 16 26.14 -55.48 -65.25
CA LEU A 16 26.67 -54.74 -64.12
C LEU A 16 28.20 -54.74 -64.21
N THR A 17 28.78 -53.57 -64.45
CA THR A 17 30.15 -53.30 -64.01
C THR A 17 30.19 -53.56 -62.50
N LEU A 18 31.00 -54.55 -62.10
CA LEU A 18 31.24 -54.84 -60.68
C LEU A 18 31.84 -53.58 -60.04
N ILE A 19 31.02 -52.81 -59.33
CA ILE A 19 31.54 -51.86 -58.34
C ILE A 19 32.17 -52.74 -57.26
N GLN A 20 33.50 -52.81 -57.26
CA GLN A 20 34.27 -53.41 -56.19
C GLN A 20 33.98 -52.58 -54.94
N VAL A 21 33.04 -53.03 -54.10
CA VAL A 21 32.72 -52.39 -52.83
C VAL A 21 33.97 -52.54 -51.95
N ARG A 22 34.80 -51.50 -51.90
CA ARG A 22 35.94 -51.42 -50.99
C ARG A 22 35.42 -51.40 -49.55
N ALA A 23 36.09 -52.13 -48.67
CA ALA A 23 35.73 -52.22 -47.26
C ALA A 23 36.49 -51.11 -46.52
N GLU A 24 35.84 -49.97 -46.33
CA GLU A 24 36.43 -48.77 -45.70
C GLU A 24 35.64 -48.40 -44.45
N ALA A 25 36.31 -47.79 -43.48
CA ALA A 25 35.61 -47.15 -42.36
C ALA A 25 34.91 -45.89 -42.87
N ASN A 26 33.67 -45.64 -42.47
CA ASN A 26 33.05 -44.35 -42.80
C ASN A 26 33.61 -43.23 -41.93
N TYR A 27 34.06 -43.53 -40.70
CA TYR A 27 34.60 -42.52 -39.81
C TYR A 27 35.45 -43.15 -38.69
N VAL A 28 36.51 -42.46 -38.29
CA VAL A 28 37.30 -42.76 -37.08
C VAL A 28 37.30 -41.51 -36.20
N TYR A 29 37.03 -41.66 -34.90
CA TYR A 29 36.92 -40.54 -33.96
C TYR A 29 37.73 -40.77 -32.68
N HIS A 30 38.53 -39.79 -32.31
CA HIS A 30 39.26 -39.78 -31.04
C HIS A 30 39.29 -38.37 -30.45
N GLU A 31 39.38 -38.30 -29.13
CA GLU A 31 39.59 -37.06 -28.39
C GLU A 31 40.44 -37.34 -27.14
N ARG A 32 41.17 -36.32 -26.67
CA ARG A 32 42.03 -36.45 -25.49
C ARG A 32 41.32 -35.93 -24.24
N THR A 33 40.25 -36.61 -23.86
CA THR A 33 39.40 -36.25 -22.71
C THR A 33 39.22 -37.45 -21.77
N GLY A 34 38.75 -37.16 -20.55
CA GLY A 34 38.22 -38.19 -19.65
C GLY A 34 36.80 -38.64 -20.01
N ALA A 35 36.25 -38.26 -21.16
CA ALA A 35 34.91 -38.67 -21.57
C ALA A 35 34.90 -40.14 -22.01
N ASN A 36 33.73 -40.77 -21.98
CA ASN A 36 33.57 -42.17 -22.30
C ASN A 36 33.11 -42.33 -23.77
N PRO A 37 33.80 -43.10 -24.63
CA PRO A 37 33.36 -43.38 -26.00
C PRO A 37 32.10 -44.27 -26.07
N GLY A 38 31.47 -44.61 -24.95
CA GLY A 38 30.52 -45.72 -24.84
C GLY A 38 31.27 -46.99 -24.45
N CYS A 39 30.75 -47.75 -23.48
CA CYS A 39 31.35 -48.95 -22.87
C CYS A 39 32.34 -48.75 -21.69
N GLY A 40 32.02 -47.87 -20.76
CA GLY A 40 32.56 -47.96 -19.39
C GLY A 40 34.03 -47.57 -19.17
N GLY A 41 34.73 -46.95 -20.12
CA GLY A 41 36.07 -46.40 -19.88
C GLY A 41 36.39 -45.24 -20.80
N GLN A 42 37.33 -44.39 -20.39
CA GLN A 42 37.55 -43.07 -20.98
C GLN A 42 38.32 -43.12 -22.31
N TYR A 43 38.15 -42.12 -23.18
CA TYR A 43 38.96 -41.95 -24.40
C TYR A 43 40.45 -41.96 -24.07
N VAL A 44 40.83 -41.28 -22.99
CA VAL A 44 42.14 -41.42 -22.38
C VAL A 44 41.93 -41.47 -20.87
N THR A 45 42.45 -42.51 -20.21
CA THR A 45 42.29 -42.66 -18.74
C THR A 45 43.24 -41.76 -17.94
N ARG A 46 44.34 -41.34 -18.57
CA ARG A 46 45.36 -40.46 -17.99
C ARG A 46 45.84 -39.53 -19.06
N LEU A 47 45.57 -38.24 -18.91
CA LEU A 47 46.00 -37.26 -19.91
C LEU A 47 47.53 -37.23 -20.01
N ASN A 48 48.26 -37.43 -18.90
CA ASN A 48 49.71 -37.33 -18.86
C ASN A 48 50.31 -38.47 -18.02
N PRO A 49 50.90 -39.50 -18.65
CA PRO A 49 51.49 -40.64 -17.96
C PRO A 49 52.87 -40.29 -17.38
N THR A 50 53.27 -40.95 -16.29
CA THR A 50 54.67 -40.90 -15.83
C THR A 50 55.57 -41.84 -16.64
N SER A 51 56.90 -41.73 -16.49
CA SER A 51 57.84 -42.60 -17.21
C SER A 51 57.73 -44.10 -16.88
N ALA A 52 56.97 -44.46 -15.85
CA ALA A 52 56.68 -45.84 -15.49
C ALA A 52 55.34 -46.35 -16.07
N GLU A 53 54.52 -45.45 -16.61
CA GLU A 53 53.13 -45.73 -16.96
C GLU A 53 52.94 -45.85 -18.46
N THR A 54 52.17 -46.84 -18.88
CA THR A 54 51.69 -46.94 -20.26
C THR A 54 50.57 -45.92 -20.50
N TYR A 55 50.32 -45.60 -21.78
CA TYR A 55 49.27 -44.67 -22.18
C TYR A 55 48.14 -45.40 -22.91
N PRO A 56 47.13 -45.91 -22.17
CA PRO A 56 45.96 -46.54 -22.75
C PRO A 56 45.01 -45.48 -23.30
N LEU A 57 44.65 -45.64 -24.57
CA LEU A 57 43.74 -44.76 -25.28
C LEU A 57 42.66 -45.57 -26.00
N ARG A 58 41.51 -44.95 -26.20
CA ARG A 58 40.36 -45.52 -26.90
C ARG A 58 39.90 -44.61 -28.00
N PHE A 59 39.38 -45.16 -29.09
CA PHE A 59 38.80 -44.39 -30.18
C PHE A 59 37.65 -45.16 -30.82
N LYS A 60 36.74 -44.43 -31.46
CA LYS A 60 35.60 -45.01 -32.17
C LYS A 60 35.93 -45.22 -33.63
N VAL A 61 35.39 -46.28 -34.19
CA VAL A 61 35.31 -46.51 -35.64
C VAL A 61 33.83 -46.69 -35.94
N GLU A 62 33.22 -45.79 -36.72
CA GLU A 62 31.76 -45.79 -36.95
C GLU A 62 31.40 -46.34 -38.35
N TYR A 63 30.26 -47.05 -38.43
CA TYR A 63 29.69 -47.70 -39.62
C TYR A 63 30.63 -48.70 -40.34
N GLN A 64 31.21 -49.60 -39.56
CA GLN A 64 32.12 -50.65 -40.06
C GLN A 64 31.34 -51.92 -40.35
N PHE A 65 31.16 -52.28 -41.62
CA PHE A 65 30.74 -53.65 -41.90
C PHE A 65 31.95 -54.60 -42.01
N TRP A 66 33.18 -54.07 -42.10
CA TRP A 66 34.37 -54.82 -42.51
C TRP A 66 35.68 -54.05 -42.17
N THR A 67 36.01 -53.68 -40.92
CA THR A 67 37.39 -53.23 -40.60
C THR A 67 38.01 -54.18 -39.60
N ASP A 68 39.19 -54.70 -39.92
CA ASP A 68 39.91 -55.71 -39.12
C ASP A 68 41.30 -55.23 -38.69
N ASN A 69 41.72 -54.06 -39.15
CA ASN A 69 42.99 -53.46 -38.81
C ASN A 69 42.79 -52.06 -38.23
N VAL A 70 43.35 -51.85 -37.04
CA VAL A 70 43.32 -50.59 -36.31
C VAL A 70 44.71 -50.29 -35.76
N ARG A 71 45.18 -49.07 -35.93
CA ARG A 71 46.56 -48.68 -35.58
C ARG A 71 46.61 -47.32 -34.91
N VAL A 72 47.64 -47.17 -34.09
CA VAL A 72 48.09 -45.89 -33.56
C VAL A 72 49.52 -45.69 -34.01
N TYR A 73 49.74 -44.64 -34.80
CA TYR A 73 51.06 -44.19 -35.21
C TYR A 73 51.49 -43.12 -34.22
N TYR A 74 52.69 -43.24 -33.65
CA TYR A 74 53.19 -42.30 -32.66
C TYR A 74 54.67 -42.03 -32.82
N THR A 75 55.12 -40.86 -32.41
CA THR A 75 56.53 -40.44 -32.41
C THR A 75 56.91 -40.05 -30.99
N THR A 76 58.18 -40.22 -30.64
CA THR A 76 58.72 -39.92 -29.30
C THR A 76 59.77 -38.80 -29.35
N ASP A 77 60.15 -38.37 -30.54
CA ASP A 77 61.07 -37.25 -30.79
C ASP A 77 60.32 -35.91 -31.00
N GLY A 78 58.99 -35.90 -30.86
CA GLY A 78 58.13 -34.74 -31.07
C GLY A 78 57.85 -34.39 -32.54
N SER A 79 58.34 -35.18 -33.51
CA SER A 79 57.99 -35.03 -34.92
C SER A 79 56.53 -35.43 -35.20
N THR A 80 55.95 -35.05 -36.34
CA THR A 80 54.58 -35.44 -36.68
C THR A 80 54.53 -36.91 -37.12
N PRO A 81 53.69 -37.77 -36.50
CA PRO A 81 53.60 -39.17 -36.90
C PRO A 81 53.03 -39.29 -38.31
N THR A 82 53.63 -40.16 -39.12
CA THR A 82 53.15 -40.45 -40.47
C THR A 82 53.27 -41.94 -40.78
N GLY A 83 52.37 -42.45 -41.59
CA GLY A 83 52.33 -43.87 -41.95
C GLY A 83 51.11 -44.19 -42.80
N ALA A 84 51.07 -45.42 -43.29
CA ALA A 84 49.93 -45.96 -44.02
C ALA A 84 49.86 -47.49 -43.88
N PHE A 85 48.65 -48.04 -43.75
CA PHE A 85 48.31 -49.46 -43.66
C PHE A 85 49.15 -50.24 -42.63
N GLY A 86 49.40 -49.62 -41.49
CA GLY A 86 50.19 -50.13 -40.37
C GLY A 86 51.70 -50.03 -40.54
N VAL A 87 52.17 -49.44 -41.64
CA VAL A 87 53.60 -49.22 -41.91
C VAL A 87 53.98 -47.80 -41.49
N PRO A 88 54.86 -47.62 -40.50
CA PRO A 88 55.34 -46.29 -40.13
C PRO A 88 56.25 -45.68 -41.20
N SER A 89 56.34 -44.35 -41.19
CA SER A 89 57.35 -43.59 -41.94
C SER A 89 58.20 -42.72 -41.02
N GLY A 90 59.47 -42.53 -41.36
CA GLY A 90 60.42 -41.73 -40.58
C GLY A 90 60.66 -42.32 -39.18
N THR A 91 60.57 -41.49 -38.15
CA THR A 91 60.74 -41.86 -36.74
C THR A 91 59.45 -42.36 -36.07
N THR A 92 58.39 -42.57 -36.86
CA THR A 92 57.10 -43.06 -36.37
C THR A 92 57.23 -44.52 -35.91
N ALA A 93 56.69 -44.82 -34.74
CA ALA A 93 56.41 -46.17 -34.25
C ALA A 93 54.91 -46.47 -34.39
N VAL A 94 54.54 -47.75 -34.41
CA VAL A 94 53.15 -48.18 -34.58
C VAL A 94 52.77 -49.18 -33.51
N VAL A 95 51.59 -49.01 -32.91
CA VAL A 95 50.95 -50.05 -32.08
C VAL A 95 49.61 -50.45 -32.66
N SER A 96 49.27 -51.74 -32.51
CA SER A 96 47.95 -52.26 -32.87
C SER A 96 46.94 -52.00 -31.77
N GLY A 97 45.73 -51.60 -32.16
CA GLY A 97 44.57 -51.61 -31.27
C GLY A 97 43.82 -52.94 -31.32
N SER A 98 42.87 -53.12 -30.42
CA SER A 98 41.90 -54.22 -30.45
C SER A 98 40.50 -53.67 -30.20
N TYR A 99 39.52 -54.18 -30.93
CA TYR A 99 38.12 -53.84 -30.69
C TYR A 99 37.66 -54.41 -29.35
N VAL A 100 37.07 -53.57 -28.50
CA VAL A 100 36.75 -53.93 -27.11
C VAL A 100 35.26 -54.02 -26.79
N CYS A 101 34.36 -53.38 -27.56
CA CYS A 101 32.92 -53.46 -27.33
C CYS A 101 32.05 -52.89 -28.47
N THR A 102 30.72 -53.12 -28.36
CA THR A 102 29.65 -52.73 -29.30
C THR A 102 28.68 -51.74 -28.64
N PHE A 103 28.28 -50.65 -29.30
CA PHE A 103 27.29 -49.68 -28.80
C PHE A 103 26.14 -49.49 -29.82
N GLY A 104 24.90 -49.87 -29.46
CA GLY A 104 23.68 -49.44 -30.18
C GLY A 104 23.29 -50.17 -31.47
N GLY A 105 23.97 -51.26 -31.85
CA GLY A 105 23.65 -52.09 -33.03
C GLY A 105 24.59 -53.30 -33.15
N PRO A 106 24.50 -54.16 -34.19
CA PRO A 106 25.25 -55.44 -34.25
C PRO A 106 26.76 -55.29 -34.61
N VAL A 107 27.41 -54.15 -34.36
CA VAL A 107 28.80 -53.87 -34.78
C VAL A 107 29.65 -53.34 -33.62
N VAL A 108 30.90 -53.81 -33.50
CA VAL A 108 31.87 -53.50 -32.41
C VAL A 108 32.60 -52.18 -32.71
N ASP A 109 32.29 -51.07 -32.01
CA ASP A 109 32.69 -49.71 -32.43
C ASP A 109 33.89 -49.08 -31.70
N VAL A 110 34.28 -49.58 -30.53
CA VAL A 110 35.36 -48.96 -29.74
C VAL A 110 36.61 -49.80 -29.79
N VAL A 111 37.72 -49.16 -30.16
CA VAL A 111 39.06 -49.72 -30.16
C VAL A 111 39.78 -49.27 -28.90
N GLN A 112 40.54 -50.17 -28.28
CA GLN A 112 41.52 -49.84 -27.26
C GLN A 112 42.93 -50.13 -27.80
N ALA A 113 43.83 -49.17 -27.63
CA ALA A 113 45.25 -49.30 -27.92
C ALA A 113 46.07 -48.81 -26.72
N THR A 114 47.33 -49.20 -26.63
CA THR A 114 48.21 -48.78 -25.54
C THR A 114 49.57 -48.43 -26.11
N ILE A 115 49.96 -47.16 -25.95
CA ILE A 115 51.34 -46.74 -26.22
C ILE A 115 52.19 -47.14 -25.00
N PRO A 116 53.33 -47.84 -25.16
CA PRO A 116 54.19 -48.24 -24.06
C PRO A 116 54.69 -47.05 -23.25
N ALA A 117 55.10 -47.30 -22.00
CA ALA A 117 55.75 -46.30 -21.17
C ALA A 117 56.96 -45.70 -21.90
N GLN A 118 57.11 -44.39 -21.80
CA GLN A 118 58.16 -43.63 -22.47
C GLN A 118 59.09 -42.99 -21.44
N PRO A 119 60.33 -42.61 -21.81
CA PRO A 119 61.19 -41.85 -20.92
C PRO A 119 60.54 -40.53 -20.46
N ALA A 120 60.92 -40.06 -19.28
CA ALA A 120 60.46 -38.76 -18.79
C ALA A 120 60.90 -37.63 -19.72
N GLY A 121 60.02 -36.65 -19.97
CA GLY A 121 60.27 -35.52 -20.87
C GLY A 121 60.05 -35.81 -22.36
N THR A 122 59.77 -37.07 -22.72
CA THR A 122 59.41 -37.43 -24.09
C THR A 122 58.08 -36.77 -24.47
N VAL A 123 58.09 -36.00 -25.55
CA VAL A 123 56.87 -35.49 -26.20
C VAL A 123 56.38 -36.56 -27.17
N VAL A 124 55.28 -37.20 -26.80
CA VAL A 124 54.65 -38.21 -27.64
C VAL A 124 53.55 -37.55 -28.47
N LYS A 125 53.68 -37.62 -29.80
CA LYS A 125 52.59 -37.28 -30.73
C LYS A 125 52.01 -38.55 -31.29
N TYR A 126 50.71 -38.62 -31.54
CA TYR A 126 50.06 -39.79 -32.12
C TYR A 126 48.86 -39.46 -33.00
N ILE A 127 48.60 -40.32 -33.98
CA ILE A 127 47.39 -40.34 -34.83
C ILE A 127 46.82 -41.75 -34.79
N VAL A 128 45.50 -41.89 -34.90
CA VAL A 128 44.80 -43.19 -34.86
C VAL A 128 44.06 -43.45 -36.17
N SER A 129 44.00 -44.71 -36.59
CA SER A 129 43.41 -45.12 -37.88
C SER A 129 42.75 -46.50 -37.87
N ALA A 130 41.97 -46.77 -38.91
CA ALA A 130 41.36 -48.07 -39.19
C ALA A 130 41.26 -48.37 -40.69
N TRP A 131 41.37 -49.65 -41.09
CA TRP A 131 41.14 -50.14 -42.46
C TRP A 131 40.77 -51.63 -42.49
N HIS A 132 40.49 -52.17 -43.68
CA HIS A 132 40.26 -53.59 -43.92
C HIS A 132 41.37 -54.27 -44.71
N SER A 133 41.78 -55.47 -44.31
CA SER A 133 42.79 -56.28 -45.02
C SER A 133 42.38 -56.66 -46.45
N GLY A 134 41.07 -56.74 -46.73
CA GLY A 134 40.51 -57.04 -48.05
C GLY A 134 40.51 -55.89 -49.06
N GLY A 135 41.00 -54.70 -48.68
CA GLY A 135 41.17 -53.53 -49.56
C GLY A 135 40.20 -52.36 -49.29
N GLY A 136 40.67 -51.15 -49.55
CA GLY A 136 40.04 -49.87 -49.20
C GLY A 136 41.09 -48.87 -48.68
N ASP A 137 40.72 -47.61 -48.54
CA ASP A 137 41.55 -46.58 -47.92
C ASP A 137 41.68 -46.80 -46.39
N GLU A 138 42.86 -46.48 -45.84
CA GLU A 138 43.04 -46.36 -44.38
C GLU A 138 42.55 -45.00 -43.92
N ILE A 139 41.64 -45.00 -42.95
CA ILE A 139 40.97 -43.79 -42.50
C ILE A 139 41.54 -43.33 -41.16
N PHE A 140 41.95 -42.06 -41.08
CA PHE A 140 42.50 -41.45 -39.88
C PHE A 140 41.46 -40.58 -39.16
N ALA A 141 41.63 -40.44 -37.84
CA ALA A 141 40.70 -39.66 -37.03
C ALA A 141 40.70 -38.16 -37.35
N ASN A 142 39.48 -37.58 -37.37
CA ASN A 142 39.20 -36.13 -37.37
C ASN A 142 39.95 -35.33 -38.47
N GLY A 143 39.80 -35.67 -39.75
CA GLY A 143 40.46 -34.94 -40.86
C GLY A 143 40.19 -33.41 -40.91
N PRO A 144 40.93 -32.63 -41.71
CA PRO A 144 40.87 -31.17 -41.70
C PRO A 144 39.52 -30.68 -42.26
N GLY A 145 38.67 -30.08 -41.41
CA GLY A 145 37.45 -29.39 -41.88
C GLY A 145 36.15 -29.51 -41.08
N ALA A 146 36.05 -30.17 -39.91
CA ALA A 146 34.81 -30.12 -39.12
C ALA A 146 35.01 -30.27 -37.59
N PRO A 147 34.45 -29.37 -36.75
CA PRO A 147 34.39 -29.49 -35.28
C PRO A 147 33.26 -30.39 -34.74
N CYS A 148 32.48 -31.07 -35.58
CA CYS A 148 31.21 -31.70 -35.16
C CYS A 148 30.88 -33.08 -35.77
N GLY A 149 31.87 -33.86 -36.19
CA GLY A 149 31.65 -35.29 -36.51
C GLY A 149 30.98 -35.60 -37.86
N CYS A 150 31.04 -34.68 -38.83
CA CYS A 150 30.50 -34.88 -40.18
C CYS A 150 31.45 -34.43 -41.32
N GLY A 151 32.74 -34.26 -41.03
CA GLY A 151 33.75 -33.97 -42.05
C GLY A 151 34.09 -35.21 -42.88
N THR A 152 34.50 -35.02 -44.13
CA THR A 152 35.01 -36.11 -44.98
C THR A 152 36.20 -36.78 -44.30
N PRO A 153 36.20 -38.11 -44.14
CA PRO A 153 37.32 -38.83 -43.56
C PRO A 153 38.60 -38.61 -44.37
N THR A 154 39.75 -38.51 -43.71
CA THR A 154 41.02 -38.37 -44.42
C THR A 154 41.71 -39.72 -44.54
N SER A 155 42.15 -40.06 -45.77
CA SER A 155 42.99 -41.23 -46.03
C SER A 155 44.48 -40.92 -46.09
N ILE A 156 44.86 -39.70 -45.72
CA ILE A 156 46.24 -39.20 -45.77
C ILE A 156 46.71 -38.88 -44.35
N SER A 157 47.71 -39.61 -43.87
CA SER A 157 48.22 -39.46 -42.49
C SER A 157 48.77 -38.06 -42.18
N SER A 158 49.34 -37.35 -43.16
CA SER A 158 49.83 -35.97 -42.96
C SER A 158 48.71 -34.94 -42.76
N LEU A 159 47.45 -35.33 -43.02
CA LEU A 159 46.27 -34.50 -42.80
C LEU A 159 45.46 -34.96 -41.58
N ALA A 160 45.90 -36.00 -40.87
CA ALA A 160 45.23 -36.50 -39.68
C ALA A 160 45.34 -35.53 -38.49
N THR A 161 44.36 -35.55 -37.59
CA THR A 161 44.49 -34.81 -36.32
C THR A 161 45.58 -35.44 -35.45
N VAL A 162 46.60 -34.64 -35.13
CA VAL A 162 47.72 -35.05 -34.28
C VAL A 162 47.38 -34.78 -32.82
N PHE A 163 47.29 -35.83 -32.03
CA PHE A 163 47.15 -35.77 -30.57
C PHE A 163 48.54 -35.80 -29.93
N GLN A 164 48.71 -35.18 -28.75
CA GLN A 164 50.02 -35.17 -28.08
C GLN A 164 49.91 -35.18 -26.56
N TYR A 165 50.93 -35.76 -25.90
CA TYR A 165 51.17 -35.69 -24.46
C TYR A 165 52.67 -35.63 -24.16
N THR A 166 53.03 -35.18 -22.95
CA THR A 166 54.40 -35.27 -22.45
C THR A 166 54.44 -36.22 -21.26
N VAL A 167 55.51 -36.98 -21.15
CA VAL A 167 55.68 -37.95 -20.07
C VAL A 167 56.28 -37.27 -18.83
N GLY A 168 55.59 -37.37 -17.69
CA GLY A 168 56.04 -36.79 -16.42
C GLY A 168 57.23 -37.53 -15.80
N SER A 169 58.09 -36.80 -15.07
CA SER A 169 59.22 -37.34 -14.30
C SER A 169 58.94 -37.43 -12.80
N THR A 170 59.55 -38.40 -12.11
CA THR A 170 59.55 -38.48 -10.62
C THR A 170 60.82 -37.92 -9.99
N THR A 171 61.79 -37.48 -10.79
CA THR A 171 63.08 -37.00 -10.31
C THR A 171 63.14 -35.48 -10.34
N ASN A 172 63.72 -34.91 -9.29
CA ASN A 172 63.81 -33.48 -9.06
C ASN A 172 65.14 -32.91 -9.55
N LEU A 173 65.10 -31.69 -10.03
CA LEU A 173 66.25 -30.79 -10.15
C LEU A 173 65.98 -29.57 -9.26
N TYR A 174 67.00 -29.15 -8.53
CA TYR A 174 66.92 -28.06 -7.56
C TYR A 174 67.65 -26.83 -8.12
N TRP A 175 67.02 -25.66 -8.07
CA TRP A 175 67.61 -24.43 -8.59
C TRP A 175 68.87 -24.04 -7.81
N ASP A 176 69.98 -23.88 -8.52
CA ASP A 176 71.32 -23.70 -7.95
C ASP A 176 72.21 -22.97 -8.96
N VAL A 177 72.70 -21.77 -8.61
CA VAL A 177 73.54 -20.95 -9.50
C VAL A 177 75.03 -20.93 -9.11
N ASN A 178 75.45 -21.71 -8.10
CA ASN A 178 76.83 -21.73 -7.57
C ASN A 178 77.52 -23.11 -7.64
N GLY A 179 76.91 -24.09 -8.30
CA GLY A 179 77.53 -25.38 -8.58
C GLY A 179 77.64 -26.24 -7.32
N PRO A 180 78.73 -27.00 -7.09
CA PRO A 180 78.81 -27.97 -5.98
C PRO A 180 78.93 -27.34 -4.57
N THR A 181 78.61 -26.06 -4.42
CA THR A 181 78.68 -25.35 -3.15
C THR A 181 77.29 -25.34 -2.53
N ALA A 182 77.16 -25.92 -1.33
CA ALA A 182 75.87 -26.05 -0.64
C ALA A 182 75.00 -24.77 -0.68
N GLY A 183 73.71 -24.98 -0.94
CA GLY A 183 72.70 -23.94 -1.17
C GLY A 183 72.55 -23.54 -2.63
N ALA A 184 71.69 -22.56 -2.91
CA ALA A 184 71.32 -22.16 -4.26
C ALA A 184 72.17 -21.01 -4.85
N GLY A 185 73.19 -20.52 -4.14
CA GLY A 185 73.97 -19.34 -4.54
C GLY A 185 73.72 -18.08 -3.72
N GLY A 186 73.13 -18.21 -2.52
CA GLY A 186 72.87 -17.12 -1.59
C GLY A 186 71.41 -16.68 -1.56
N ALA A 187 71.13 -15.50 -1.01
CA ALA A 187 69.77 -15.01 -0.80
C ALA A 187 68.98 -14.74 -2.10
N THR A 188 69.67 -14.39 -3.19
CA THR A 188 69.04 -13.95 -4.45
C THR A 188 69.64 -14.66 -5.67
N PRO A 189 69.42 -15.97 -5.84
CA PRO A 189 70.03 -16.77 -6.90
C PRO A 189 69.37 -16.53 -8.28
N THR A 190 69.55 -15.33 -8.83
CA THR A 190 69.00 -14.94 -10.15
C THR A 190 69.75 -15.67 -11.28
N GLY A 191 69.02 -16.15 -12.29
CA GLY A 191 69.63 -16.85 -13.42
C GLY A 191 68.67 -17.14 -14.58
N THR A 192 69.20 -17.80 -15.61
CA THR A 192 68.45 -18.21 -16.80
C THR A 192 68.04 -19.68 -16.71
N TRP A 193 66.77 -19.97 -17.00
CA TRP A 193 66.29 -21.34 -17.20
C TRP A 193 66.23 -21.64 -18.70
N ASP A 194 67.24 -22.37 -19.17
CA ASP A 194 67.34 -22.90 -20.52
C ASP A 194 67.97 -24.32 -20.49
N GLY A 195 68.19 -24.92 -21.67
CA GLY A 195 68.78 -26.27 -21.80
C GLY A 195 70.32 -26.30 -21.74
N THR A 196 70.98 -25.16 -21.50
CA THR A 196 72.44 -24.98 -21.62
C THR A 196 73.10 -24.46 -20.35
N ALA A 197 72.43 -23.63 -19.56
CA ALA A 197 72.92 -23.06 -18.33
C ALA A 197 72.92 -24.12 -17.23
N THR A 198 74.03 -24.21 -16.50
CA THR A 198 74.22 -25.13 -15.38
C THR A 198 73.64 -24.58 -14.08
N ASN A 199 72.37 -24.15 -14.13
CA ASN A 199 71.65 -23.51 -13.01
C ASN A 199 70.77 -24.50 -12.21
N TRP A 200 71.12 -25.78 -12.23
CA TRP A 200 70.39 -26.85 -11.56
C TRP A 200 71.34 -27.80 -10.83
N SER A 201 70.88 -28.37 -9.72
CA SER A 201 71.52 -29.42 -8.94
C SER A 201 70.65 -30.68 -8.92
N THR A 202 71.28 -31.84 -8.83
CA THR A 202 70.62 -33.14 -8.63
C THR A 202 70.41 -33.48 -7.16
N THR A 203 71.00 -32.72 -6.24
CA THR A 203 70.85 -32.88 -4.78
C THR A 203 70.08 -31.72 -4.17
N ILE A 204 69.25 -32.03 -3.17
CA ILE A 204 68.38 -31.07 -2.49
C ILE A 204 69.17 -29.94 -1.78
N ASP A 205 70.41 -30.21 -1.40
CA ASP A 205 71.27 -29.28 -0.64
C ASP A 205 72.23 -28.46 -1.52
N GLY A 206 72.21 -28.63 -2.85
CA GLY A 206 73.11 -27.91 -3.77
C GLY A 206 74.56 -28.40 -3.77
N THR A 207 74.85 -29.58 -3.24
CA THR A 207 76.23 -30.11 -3.18
C THR A 207 76.70 -30.82 -4.46
N SER A 208 75.79 -31.10 -5.40
CA SER A 208 76.16 -31.72 -6.68
C SER A 208 76.74 -30.70 -7.68
N ALA A 209 77.56 -31.17 -8.62
CA ALA A 209 78.02 -30.31 -9.71
C ALA A 209 76.83 -29.76 -10.51
N GLY A 210 76.90 -28.47 -10.86
CA GLY A 210 75.87 -27.80 -11.65
C GLY A 210 75.58 -28.56 -12.95
N THR A 211 74.31 -28.77 -13.24
CA THR A 211 73.81 -29.51 -14.41
C THR A 211 72.85 -28.66 -15.23
N ASN A 212 72.70 -29.00 -16.50
CA ASN A 212 71.74 -28.36 -17.39
C ASN A 212 70.31 -28.81 -17.06
N TRP A 213 69.32 -28.00 -17.45
CA TRP A 213 67.93 -28.44 -17.39
C TRP A 213 67.71 -29.66 -18.29
N VAL A 214 67.02 -30.67 -17.74
CA VAL A 214 66.55 -31.83 -18.50
C VAL A 214 65.04 -31.73 -18.63
N SER A 215 64.56 -31.63 -19.88
CA SER A 215 63.14 -31.54 -20.21
C SER A 215 62.31 -32.61 -19.48
N GLY A 216 61.19 -32.20 -18.88
CA GLY A 216 60.23 -33.07 -18.18
C GLY A 216 60.57 -33.39 -16.72
N ARG A 217 61.74 -33.00 -16.20
CA ARG A 217 62.07 -33.13 -14.76
C ARG A 217 61.18 -32.23 -13.90
N ASN A 218 61.10 -32.52 -12.60
CA ASN A 218 60.44 -31.63 -11.65
C ASN A 218 61.39 -30.49 -11.27
N ALA A 219 60.94 -29.25 -11.40
CA ALA A 219 61.71 -28.06 -11.03
C ALA A 219 61.40 -27.67 -9.58
N ILE A 220 62.42 -27.67 -8.73
CA ILE A 220 62.30 -27.29 -7.32
C ILE A 220 63.12 -26.02 -7.08
N PHE A 221 62.47 -24.98 -6.57
CA PHE A 221 63.08 -23.72 -6.18
C PHE A 221 63.11 -23.65 -4.65
N SER A 222 64.25 -23.75 -3.97
CA SER A 222 65.63 -23.83 -4.50
C SER A 222 66.45 -24.89 -3.76
N ALA A 223 67.70 -25.11 -4.19
CA ALA A 223 68.62 -25.98 -3.48
C ALA A 223 69.01 -25.38 -2.10
N GLY A 224 69.00 -26.20 -1.07
CA GLY A 224 69.30 -25.80 0.31
C GLY A 224 68.19 -24.95 0.94
N THR A 225 68.59 -24.04 1.84
CA THR A 225 67.66 -23.18 2.61
C THR A 225 68.06 -21.69 2.58
N ASN A 226 68.95 -21.32 1.66
CA ASN A 226 69.58 -20.00 1.65
C ASN A 226 68.94 -19.04 0.63
N ALA A 227 68.02 -19.49 -0.22
CA ALA A 227 67.34 -18.65 -1.22
C ALA A 227 66.19 -17.86 -0.57
N THR A 228 66.51 -16.97 0.36
CA THR A 228 65.54 -16.29 1.22
C THR A 228 65.01 -14.96 0.69
N GLY A 229 65.61 -14.41 -0.36
CA GLY A 229 65.27 -13.11 -0.95
C GLY A 229 64.49 -13.22 -2.27
N ALA A 230 64.22 -12.06 -2.87
CA ALA A 230 63.59 -11.98 -4.18
C ALA A 230 64.60 -12.18 -5.31
N PHE A 231 64.30 -13.06 -6.26
CA PHE A 231 65.13 -13.30 -7.43
C PHE A 231 64.29 -13.66 -8.66
N THR A 232 64.88 -13.47 -9.83
CA THR A 232 64.20 -13.73 -11.12
C THR A 232 64.82 -14.92 -11.82
N VAL A 233 63.96 -15.83 -12.28
CA VAL A 233 64.29 -16.93 -13.16
C VAL A 233 63.81 -16.56 -14.55
N THR A 234 64.75 -16.21 -15.43
CA THR A 234 64.44 -15.81 -16.80
C THR A 234 64.39 -17.05 -17.67
N VAL A 235 63.19 -17.46 -18.09
CA VAL A 235 63.01 -18.64 -18.94
C VAL A 235 63.33 -18.26 -20.39
N SER A 236 64.11 -19.07 -21.08
CA SER A 236 64.34 -18.92 -22.53
C SER A 236 63.42 -19.84 -23.31
N GLY A 237 62.65 -19.29 -24.27
CA GLY A 237 61.69 -20.06 -25.07
C GLY A 237 60.60 -20.75 -24.23
N THR A 238 60.27 -21.99 -24.57
CA THR A 238 59.39 -22.83 -23.77
C THR A 238 60.18 -23.98 -23.17
N GLN A 239 60.20 -24.08 -21.84
CA GLN A 239 60.79 -25.20 -21.11
C GLN A 239 59.69 -26.17 -20.68
N THR A 240 59.94 -27.46 -20.76
CA THR A 240 58.96 -28.48 -20.32
C THR A 240 59.40 -29.03 -18.97
N ALA A 241 58.48 -29.07 -18.00
CA ALA A 241 58.70 -29.58 -16.65
C ALA A 241 57.60 -30.57 -16.25
N GLY A 242 57.93 -31.52 -15.37
CA GLY A 242 56.95 -32.47 -14.80
C GLY A 242 56.14 -31.88 -13.65
N SER A 243 56.69 -30.87 -12.97
CA SER A 243 56.04 -30.03 -11.96
C SER A 243 56.94 -28.83 -11.65
N VAL A 244 56.37 -27.84 -10.98
CA VAL A 244 57.11 -26.72 -10.39
C VAL A 244 56.78 -26.66 -8.90
N THR A 245 57.80 -26.72 -8.05
CA THR A 245 57.65 -26.52 -6.60
C THR A 245 58.50 -25.32 -6.19
N VAL A 246 57.91 -24.39 -5.45
CA VAL A 246 58.61 -23.31 -4.77
C VAL A 246 58.57 -23.61 -3.28
N GLU A 247 59.69 -24.07 -2.75
CA GLU A 247 59.87 -24.44 -1.34
C GLU A 247 60.20 -23.23 -0.48
N GLU A 248 60.94 -22.27 -1.03
CA GLU A 248 61.37 -21.06 -0.35
C GLU A 248 61.65 -19.90 -1.31
N GLY A 249 61.85 -18.70 -0.75
CA GLY A 249 62.22 -17.50 -1.48
C GLY A 249 61.08 -16.78 -2.18
N ASP A 250 61.41 -15.66 -2.84
CA ASP A 250 60.49 -14.91 -3.69
C ASP A 250 60.91 -15.02 -5.16
N VAL A 251 60.44 -16.09 -5.79
CA VAL A 251 60.83 -16.53 -7.14
C VAL A 251 59.94 -15.89 -8.18
N THR A 252 60.48 -15.05 -9.06
CA THR A 252 59.73 -14.52 -10.21
C THR A 252 60.11 -15.25 -11.49
N ILE A 253 59.17 -15.95 -12.13
CA ILE A 253 59.35 -16.52 -13.46
C ILE A 253 59.00 -15.47 -14.51
N SER A 254 59.93 -15.18 -15.42
CA SER A 254 59.78 -14.18 -16.48
C SER A 254 60.37 -14.66 -17.82
N GLY A 255 60.23 -13.86 -18.88
CA GLY A 255 60.85 -14.14 -20.18
C GLY A 255 60.03 -15.08 -21.08
N GLY A 256 60.25 -16.38 -20.97
CA GLY A 256 59.62 -17.47 -21.73
C GLY A 256 58.46 -18.14 -20.97
N SER A 257 58.13 -19.39 -21.28
CA SER A 257 57.08 -20.16 -20.58
C SER A 257 57.55 -21.54 -20.13
N VAL A 258 56.95 -22.06 -19.06
CA VAL A 258 57.13 -23.42 -18.56
C VAL A 258 55.87 -24.22 -18.83
N SER A 259 55.94 -25.26 -19.64
CA SER A 259 54.83 -26.18 -19.92
C SER A 259 54.89 -27.37 -18.96
N LEU A 260 53.82 -27.61 -18.21
CA LEU A 260 53.79 -28.69 -17.22
C LEU A 260 53.34 -30.06 -17.76
N GLY A 261 52.76 -30.11 -18.96
CA GLY A 261 52.24 -31.35 -19.53
C GLY A 261 51.44 -32.20 -18.53
N GLY A 262 50.56 -31.60 -17.71
CA GLY A 262 49.79 -32.28 -16.66
C GLY A 262 50.32 -32.18 -15.23
N GLY A 263 51.54 -31.69 -15.06
CA GLY A 263 52.15 -31.46 -13.76
C GLY A 263 51.41 -30.45 -12.89
N ASN A 264 51.76 -30.46 -11.61
CA ASN A 264 51.23 -29.52 -10.63
C ASN A 264 52.23 -28.40 -10.34
N VAL A 265 51.71 -27.26 -9.91
CA VAL A 265 52.49 -26.21 -9.24
C VAL A 265 52.27 -26.34 -7.74
N THR A 266 53.32 -26.26 -6.95
CA THR A 266 53.25 -26.25 -5.49
C THR A 266 53.99 -25.03 -4.95
N VAL A 267 53.36 -24.27 -4.05
CA VAL A 267 54.00 -23.15 -3.35
C VAL A 267 53.86 -23.37 -1.84
N ASN A 268 55.00 -23.61 -1.20
CA ASN A 268 55.08 -23.93 0.21
C ASN A 268 54.97 -22.68 1.09
N ALA A 269 54.85 -22.93 2.40
CA ALA A 269 54.67 -21.90 3.40
C ALA A 269 55.80 -20.86 3.36
N GLY A 270 55.45 -19.58 3.31
CA GLY A 270 56.40 -18.46 3.28
C GLY A 270 57.05 -18.19 1.93
N ALA A 271 56.90 -19.09 0.94
CA ALA A 271 57.46 -18.91 -0.38
C ALA A 271 56.54 -18.07 -1.29
N VAL A 272 57.11 -17.41 -2.29
CA VAL A 272 56.39 -16.61 -3.29
C VAL A 272 56.74 -17.08 -4.70
N LEU A 273 55.72 -17.36 -5.52
CA LEU A 273 55.85 -17.52 -6.96
C LEU A 273 55.26 -16.28 -7.66
N GLY A 274 56.16 -15.45 -8.17
CA GLY A 274 55.89 -14.29 -9.00
C GLY A 274 55.77 -14.64 -10.48
N LEU A 275 54.78 -14.07 -11.16
CA LEU A 275 54.57 -14.17 -12.60
C LEU A 275 54.31 -12.77 -13.18
N ASP A 276 54.97 -12.42 -14.28
CA ASP A 276 54.69 -11.22 -15.09
C ASP A 276 53.67 -11.50 -16.22
N ASN A 277 53.26 -12.75 -16.40
CA ASN A 277 52.20 -13.19 -17.30
C ASN A 277 51.54 -14.47 -16.77
N ALA A 278 50.22 -14.60 -16.90
CA ALA A 278 49.47 -15.74 -16.37
C ALA A 278 49.89 -17.09 -16.96
N SER A 279 50.33 -17.11 -18.23
CA SER A 279 50.77 -18.32 -18.94
C SER A 279 52.28 -18.57 -18.83
N ARG A 280 52.98 -17.90 -17.90
CA ARG A 280 54.40 -18.21 -17.59
C ARG A 280 54.57 -19.65 -17.14
N VAL A 281 53.60 -20.17 -16.42
CA VAL A 281 53.49 -21.59 -16.13
C VAL A 281 52.23 -22.08 -16.82
N ALA A 282 52.40 -22.55 -18.06
CA ALA A 282 51.32 -23.08 -18.88
C ALA A 282 50.92 -24.46 -18.36
N THR A 283 49.64 -24.57 -18.00
CA THR A 283 49.08 -25.79 -17.42
C THR A 283 48.15 -26.47 -18.41
N THR A 284 47.64 -27.65 -18.06
CA THR A 284 46.67 -28.36 -18.90
C THR A 284 45.50 -28.80 -18.03
N PRO A 285 44.30 -29.06 -18.60
CA PRO A 285 43.15 -29.50 -17.82
C PRO A 285 43.49 -30.71 -16.92
N GLY A 286 43.30 -30.55 -15.61
CA GLY A 286 43.64 -31.54 -14.59
C GLY A 286 44.89 -31.21 -13.77
N SER A 287 45.71 -30.25 -14.20
CA SER A 287 46.77 -29.66 -13.38
C SER A 287 46.18 -28.93 -12.16
N THR A 288 46.91 -28.95 -11.05
CA THR A 288 46.57 -28.19 -9.84
C THR A 288 47.67 -27.20 -9.47
N LEU A 289 47.24 -26.04 -8.99
CA LEU A 289 48.06 -25.09 -8.26
C LEU A 289 47.79 -25.26 -6.77
N ASN A 290 48.71 -25.91 -6.07
CA ASN A 290 48.64 -26.22 -4.65
C ASN A 290 49.40 -25.16 -3.85
N ILE A 291 48.72 -24.48 -2.93
CA ILE A 291 49.33 -23.42 -2.12
C ILE A 291 49.05 -23.72 -0.66
N ASN A 292 50.09 -23.81 0.18
CA ASN A 292 49.94 -24.09 1.60
C ASN A 292 50.77 -23.12 2.45
N GLY A 293 50.23 -21.94 2.69
CA GLY A 293 50.89 -20.82 3.38
C GLY A 293 51.79 -19.97 2.46
N GLY A 294 51.77 -20.24 1.16
CA GLY A 294 52.56 -19.54 0.15
C GLY A 294 51.81 -18.40 -0.55
N THR A 295 52.52 -17.66 -1.40
CA THR A 295 51.97 -16.54 -2.18
C THR A 295 52.13 -16.76 -3.68
N ILE A 296 51.07 -16.51 -4.45
CA ILE A 296 51.13 -16.31 -5.90
C ILE A 296 51.04 -14.81 -6.17
N ARG A 297 52.06 -14.25 -6.81
CA ARG A 297 52.13 -12.83 -7.12
C ARG A 297 52.06 -12.62 -8.62
N ASN A 298 51.00 -11.96 -9.08
CA ASN A 298 50.90 -11.52 -10.47
C ASN A 298 51.32 -10.05 -10.58
N THR A 299 52.21 -9.77 -11.53
CA THR A 299 52.78 -8.45 -11.82
C THR A 299 52.46 -7.96 -13.23
N ASN A 300 51.66 -8.70 -14.00
CA ASN A 300 51.31 -8.35 -15.37
C ASN A 300 50.60 -6.98 -15.41
N PRO A 301 51.15 -5.98 -16.11
CA PRO A 301 50.52 -4.67 -16.25
C PRO A 301 49.45 -4.61 -17.37
N GLY A 302 49.20 -5.71 -18.11
CA GLY A 302 48.16 -5.78 -19.15
C GLY A 302 46.75 -5.96 -18.58
N GLY A 303 45.77 -5.22 -19.13
CA GLY A 303 44.36 -5.26 -18.69
C GLY A 303 43.65 -6.60 -18.94
N SER A 304 42.59 -6.88 -18.16
CA SER A 304 41.67 -8.04 -18.24
C SER A 304 42.33 -9.34 -18.73
N GLY A 305 43.20 -9.92 -17.90
CA GLY A 305 43.80 -11.24 -18.12
C GLY A 305 43.51 -12.18 -16.96
N THR A 306 43.68 -13.49 -17.18
CA THR A 306 43.55 -14.49 -16.12
C THR A 306 44.63 -14.27 -15.04
N PHE A 307 44.32 -14.55 -13.77
CA PHE A 307 45.28 -14.33 -12.67
C PHE A 307 46.42 -15.37 -12.69
N PHE A 308 46.05 -16.59 -13.03
CA PHE A 308 46.94 -17.70 -13.31
C PHE A 308 46.47 -18.37 -14.61
N ASP A 309 47.17 -19.38 -15.10
CA ASP A 309 46.77 -20.14 -16.28
C ASP A 309 45.39 -20.81 -16.10
N ALA A 310 44.49 -20.61 -17.07
CA ALA A 310 43.05 -20.84 -16.95
C ALA A 310 42.65 -22.32 -16.75
N ASP A 311 43.57 -23.24 -17.04
CA ASP A 311 43.33 -24.68 -17.09
C ASP A 311 43.59 -25.40 -15.74
N SER A 312 44.15 -24.70 -14.75
CA SER A 312 44.45 -25.26 -13.43
C SER A 312 43.33 -25.08 -12.42
N ALA A 313 43.05 -26.12 -11.63
CA ALA A 313 42.33 -25.94 -10.37
C ALA A 313 43.28 -25.40 -9.29
N ILE A 314 42.77 -24.63 -8.33
CA ILE A 314 43.56 -24.05 -7.25
C ILE A 314 43.16 -24.69 -5.93
N VAL A 315 44.11 -25.30 -5.25
CA VAL A 315 43.89 -26.03 -3.99
C VAL A 315 44.65 -25.33 -2.87
N ILE A 316 43.91 -24.86 -1.87
CA ILE A 316 44.41 -24.16 -0.69
C ILE A 316 44.59 -25.17 0.45
N GLY A 317 45.85 -25.40 0.84
CA GLY A 317 46.21 -26.20 2.00
C GLY A 317 45.81 -25.55 3.33
N PRO A 318 45.93 -26.27 4.46
CA PRO A 318 45.44 -25.80 5.76
C PRO A 318 46.07 -24.49 6.26
N LEU A 319 47.25 -24.10 5.77
CA LEU A 319 47.90 -22.83 6.10
C LEU A 319 47.39 -21.64 5.27
N GLY A 320 46.44 -21.85 4.36
CA GLY A 320 45.87 -20.81 3.49
C GLY A 320 46.70 -20.52 2.24
N ALA A 321 46.25 -19.55 1.45
CA ALA A 321 46.93 -19.11 0.23
C ALA A 321 46.81 -17.59 0.05
N THR A 322 47.90 -16.96 -0.38
CA THR A 322 47.92 -15.52 -0.69
C THR A 322 47.95 -15.29 -2.20
N PHE A 323 47.02 -14.48 -2.70
CA PHE A 323 46.93 -14.03 -4.09
C PHE A 323 47.24 -12.55 -4.14
N SER A 324 48.42 -12.19 -4.65
CA SER A 324 48.89 -10.81 -4.73
C SER A 324 48.80 -10.31 -6.17
N TYR A 325 47.87 -9.39 -6.47
CA TYR A 325 47.88 -8.66 -7.75
C TYR A 325 48.38 -7.24 -7.54
N THR A 326 49.56 -6.93 -8.06
CA THR A 326 50.26 -5.68 -7.72
C THR A 326 49.86 -4.49 -8.60
N SER A 327 49.29 -4.73 -9.78
CA SER A 327 48.94 -3.68 -10.74
C SER A 327 47.68 -2.92 -10.31
N ALA A 328 47.86 -1.74 -9.72
CA ALA A 328 46.77 -0.92 -9.15
C ALA A 328 45.65 -0.62 -10.16
N GLY A 329 44.39 -0.78 -9.72
CA GLY A 329 43.19 -0.43 -10.50
C GLY A 329 42.90 -1.34 -11.70
N LEU A 330 43.80 -2.25 -12.06
CA LEU A 330 43.58 -3.21 -13.14
C LEU A 330 42.82 -4.43 -12.66
N LEU A 331 42.09 -5.05 -13.58
CA LEU A 331 41.31 -6.26 -13.35
C LEU A 331 42.09 -7.51 -13.76
N SER A 332 42.15 -8.49 -12.87
CA SER A 332 42.59 -9.85 -13.15
C SER A 332 41.51 -10.87 -12.76
N LEU A 333 41.19 -11.79 -13.67
CA LEU A 333 40.08 -12.74 -13.52
C LEU A 333 40.58 -14.11 -13.06
N MET A 334 39.87 -14.68 -12.08
CA MET A 334 39.93 -16.10 -11.75
C MET A 334 38.76 -16.78 -12.48
N GLU A 335 39.05 -17.32 -13.67
CA GLU A 335 38.07 -17.79 -14.66
C GLU A 335 38.52 -19.10 -15.35
N GLY A 336 37.90 -19.49 -16.46
CA GLY A 336 38.31 -20.69 -17.20
C GLY A 336 37.79 -21.96 -16.54
N ILE A 337 38.66 -22.88 -16.10
CA ILE A 337 38.34 -24.05 -15.26
C ILE A 337 38.72 -23.80 -13.79
N GLN A 338 39.41 -22.70 -13.47
CA GLN A 338 39.92 -22.38 -12.14
C GLN A 338 38.83 -22.38 -11.06
N THR A 339 38.76 -23.46 -10.29
CA THR A 339 38.02 -23.53 -9.03
C THR A 339 38.99 -23.32 -7.87
N ILE A 340 38.57 -22.61 -6.83
CA ILE A 340 39.35 -22.48 -5.60
C ILE A 340 38.70 -23.37 -4.54
N SER A 341 39.42 -24.38 -4.07
CA SER A 341 38.96 -25.33 -3.07
C SER A 341 40.03 -25.58 -2.00
N GLY A 342 39.70 -26.32 -0.94
CA GLY A 342 40.67 -26.78 0.07
C GLY A 342 40.31 -26.35 1.49
N THR A 343 41.15 -26.70 2.45
CA THR A 343 40.83 -26.54 3.89
C THR A 343 41.27 -25.19 4.48
N GLY A 344 42.16 -24.46 3.81
CA GLY A 344 42.63 -23.15 4.27
C GLY A 344 41.81 -21.97 3.75
N GLY A 345 42.26 -20.75 4.10
CA GLY A 345 41.64 -19.49 3.70
C GLY A 345 42.31 -18.82 2.48
N LEU A 346 41.58 -17.92 1.84
CA LEU A 346 42.06 -17.07 0.75
C LEU A 346 42.47 -15.71 1.30
N THR A 347 43.70 -15.26 1.01
CA THR A 347 44.17 -13.90 1.31
C THR A 347 44.43 -13.14 0.02
N LYS A 348 43.80 -11.97 -0.15
CA LYS A 348 44.01 -11.05 -1.28
C LYS A 348 44.96 -9.93 -0.85
N GLU A 349 46.04 -9.80 -1.59
CA GLU A 349 47.10 -8.78 -1.44
C GLU A 349 47.30 -7.98 -2.73
N GLY A 350 48.07 -6.90 -2.62
CA GLY A 350 48.41 -6.01 -3.74
C GLY A 350 47.27 -5.09 -4.21
N ALA A 351 47.63 -3.98 -4.86
CA ALA A 351 46.71 -2.88 -5.16
C ALA A 351 45.68 -3.18 -6.29
N GLY A 352 45.84 -4.27 -7.03
CA GLY A 352 44.96 -4.62 -8.15
C GLY A 352 43.62 -5.23 -7.74
N ILE A 353 42.73 -5.40 -8.72
CA ILE A 353 41.42 -6.04 -8.57
C ILE A 353 41.54 -7.53 -8.90
N LEU A 354 41.35 -8.40 -7.92
CA LEU A 354 41.18 -9.84 -8.14
C LEU A 354 39.70 -10.15 -8.25
N ALA A 355 39.26 -10.68 -9.38
CA ALA A 355 37.86 -10.97 -9.62
C ALA A 355 37.56 -12.46 -9.72
N ILE A 356 36.67 -12.94 -8.85
CA ILE A 356 36.28 -14.35 -8.78
C ILE A 356 35.07 -14.58 -9.68
N ALA A 357 35.24 -15.36 -10.75
CA ALA A 357 34.16 -15.69 -11.68
C ALA A 357 33.58 -17.11 -11.49
N ARG A 358 34.24 -17.96 -10.69
CA ARG A 358 33.83 -19.34 -10.40
C ARG A 358 33.53 -19.59 -8.93
N VAL A 359 32.68 -20.58 -8.67
CA VAL A 359 32.33 -20.97 -7.31
C VAL A 359 33.56 -21.49 -6.59
N CYS A 360 33.78 -20.97 -5.39
CA CYS A 360 34.80 -21.41 -4.46
C CYS A 360 34.20 -22.35 -3.41
N SER A 361 34.99 -23.31 -2.94
CA SER A 361 34.58 -24.32 -1.96
C SER A 361 35.70 -24.58 -0.94
N TYR A 362 36.40 -23.53 -0.51
CA TYR A 362 37.36 -23.62 0.58
C TYR A 362 36.70 -23.40 1.95
N ASP A 363 37.30 -23.92 3.02
CA ASP A 363 36.70 -23.89 4.36
C ASP A 363 37.13 -22.66 5.19
N GLY A 364 38.30 -22.08 4.90
CA GLY A 364 38.87 -21.00 5.70
C GLY A 364 38.31 -19.60 5.41
N PRO A 365 38.84 -18.58 6.11
CA PRO A 365 38.40 -17.19 5.95
C PRO A 365 38.81 -16.61 4.59
N THR A 366 38.09 -15.57 4.17
CA THR A 366 38.47 -14.70 3.05
C THR A 366 39.03 -13.39 3.62
N ILE A 367 40.30 -13.10 3.38
CA ILE A 367 40.98 -11.92 3.90
C ILE A 367 41.34 -11.00 2.74
N ILE A 368 41.01 -9.71 2.83
CA ILE A 368 41.33 -8.67 1.83
C ILE A 368 42.22 -7.63 2.50
N ASN A 369 43.53 -7.80 2.33
CA ASN A 369 44.54 -6.93 2.92
C ASN A 369 44.81 -5.68 2.06
N ASN A 370 44.72 -5.79 0.74
CA ASN A 370 44.91 -4.64 -0.16
C ASN A 370 44.19 -4.84 -1.51
N GLY A 371 43.85 -3.72 -2.15
CA GLY A 371 43.16 -3.70 -3.43
C GLY A 371 41.72 -4.21 -3.33
N THR A 372 41.15 -4.63 -4.45
CA THR A 372 39.74 -5.06 -4.51
C THR A 372 39.62 -6.57 -4.71
N LEU A 373 38.78 -7.22 -3.92
CA LEU A 373 38.21 -8.53 -4.28
C LEU A 373 36.81 -8.29 -4.87
N ARG A 374 36.62 -8.68 -6.13
CA ARG A 374 35.33 -8.52 -6.83
C ARG A 374 34.69 -9.87 -7.09
N VAL A 375 33.43 -10.03 -6.70
CA VAL A 375 32.63 -11.16 -7.16
C VAL A 375 32.07 -10.83 -8.54
N ARG A 376 32.35 -11.68 -9.53
CA ARG A 376 31.83 -11.55 -10.90
C ARG A 376 30.80 -12.63 -11.18
N THR A 377 29.96 -12.36 -12.19
CA THR A 377 28.84 -13.18 -12.70
C THR A 377 27.54 -13.07 -11.88
N SER A 378 26.50 -13.85 -12.21
CA SER A 378 25.14 -13.73 -11.66
C SER A 378 24.81 -14.70 -10.51
N SER A 379 25.80 -15.33 -9.87
CA SER A 379 25.55 -16.19 -8.71
C SER A 379 26.65 -16.08 -7.66
N ASN A 380 26.34 -16.52 -6.44
CA ASN A 380 27.28 -16.59 -5.31
C ASN A 380 28.61 -17.24 -5.70
N ARG A 381 29.76 -16.67 -5.30
CA ARG A 381 31.09 -17.21 -5.63
C ARG A 381 31.90 -17.60 -4.41
N LEU A 382 31.98 -16.76 -3.38
CA LEU A 382 32.69 -17.12 -2.15
C LEU A 382 31.90 -18.20 -1.37
N PRO A 383 32.57 -19.08 -0.60
CA PRO A 383 31.88 -20.08 0.21
C PRO A 383 30.89 -19.42 1.16
N THR A 384 29.68 -19.95 1.29
CA THR A 384 28.64 -19.34 2.15
C THR A 384 29.00 -19.38 3.63
N THR A 385 29.94 -20.25 4.01
CA THR A 385 30.48 -20.44 5.36
C THR A 385 31.70 -19.57 5.66
N THR A 386 32.25 -18.84 4.67
CA THR A 386 33.47 -18.06 4.89
C THR A 386 33.20 -16.82 5.74
N ASP A 387 34.09 -16.56 6.70
CA ASP A 387 34.21 -15.27 7.37
C ASP A 387 35.05 -14.33 6.50
N VAL A 388 34.52 -13.14 6.22
CA VAL A 388 35.20 -12.15 5.38
C VAL A 388 35.85 -11.07 6.24
N PHE A 389 37.14 -10.81 6.04
CA PHE A 389 37.88 -9.73 6.67
C PHE A 389 38.34 -8.73 5.60
N VAL A 390 38.02 -7.46 5.79
CA VAL A 390 38.46 -6.37 4.90
C VAL A 390 39.28 -5.40 5.73
N THR A 391 40.58 -5.34 5.50
CA THR A 391 41.44 -4.37 6.18
C THR A 391 41.26 -2.98 5.58
N SER A 392 41.78 -1.93 6.22
CA SER A 392 41.62 -0.52 5.81
C SER A 392 42.06 -0.22 4.37
N SER A 393 42.99 -0.99 3.79
CA SER A 393 43.44 -0.83 2.41
C SER A 393 42.70 -1.76 1.42
N GLY A 394 41.86 -2.66 1.93
CA GLY A 394 41.05 -3.58 1.15
C GLY A 394 39.70 -2.99 0.75
N VAL A 395 39.17 -3.50 -0.36
CA VAL A 395 37.81 -3.22 -0.82
C VAL A 395 37.12 -4.53 -1.19
N LEU A 396 35.91 -4.75 -0.68
CA LEU A 396 35.03 -5.80 -1.17
C LEU A 396 34.03 -5.22 -2.17
N ASP A 397 33.98 -5.79 -3.37
CA ASP A 397 32.92 -5.55 -4.35
C ASP A 397 32.08 -6.83 -4.46
N PRO A 398 30.93 -6.89 -3.74
CA PRO A 398 30.21 -8.13 -3.52
C PRO A 398 29.45 -8.61 -4.74
N GLY A 399 29.48 -7.90 -5.88
CA GLY A 399 28.87 -8.38 -7.11
C GLY A 399 28.89 -7.38 -8.26
N SER A 400 29.24 -7.87 -9.45
CA SER A 400 29.32 -7.10 -10.70
C SER A 400 28.11 -7.27 -11.63
N SER A 401 26.98 -7.80 -11.14
CA SER A 401 25.76 -7.94 -11.93
C SER A 401 24.50 -7.70 -11.11
N THR A 402 23.45 -7.22 -11.77
CA THR A 402 22.14 -6.95 -11.18
C THR A 402 21.52 -8.19 -10.54
N ASP A 403 20.91 -8.00 -9.36
CA ASP A 403 20.21 -8.98 -8.52
C ASP A 403 21.02 -10.21 -8.09
N MET A 404 22.35 -10.18 -8.26
CA MET A 404 23.20 -11.24 -7.71
C MET A 404 23.24 -11.15 -6.19
N ILE A 405 23.27 -12.31 -5.51
CA ILE A 405 23.45 -12.40 -4.07
C ILE A 405 24.76 -13.11 -3.74
N GLN A 406 25.71 -12.40 -3.10
CA GLN A 406 26.86 -12.99 -2.44
C GLN A 406 26.54 -13.20 -0.96
N THR A 407 26.58 -14.45 -0.52
CA THR A 407 26.32 -14.88 0.85
C THR A 407 27.64 -15.18 1.55
N VAL A 408 27.78 -14.72 2.79
CA VAL A 408 28.94 -14.98 3.66
C VAL A 408 28.46 -15.35 5.07
N ASN A 409 29.33 -15.95 5.87
CA ASN A 409 29.01 -16.27 7.27
C ASN A 409 29.02 -14.98 8.10
N SER A 410 30.15 -14.28 8.14
CA SER A 410 30.29 -12.98 8.81
C SER A 410 31.14 -12.03 7.99
N ILE A 411 31.13 -10.74 8.36
CA ILE A 411 31.99 -9.73 7.75
C ILE A 411 32.58 -8.80 8.82
N ASN A 412 33.90 -8.62 8.78
CA ASN A 412 34.64 -7.67 9.60
C ASN A 412 35.46 -6.76 8.70
N ALA A 413 34.95 -5.56 8.43
CA ALA A 413 35.44 -4.67 7.39
C ALA A 413 35.84 -3.31 7.97
N SER A 414 37.14 -3.11 8.19
CA SER A 414 37.74 -1.79 8.41
C SER A 414 38.00 -1.04 7.09
N GLY A 415 38.10 -1.77 5.98
CA GLY A 415 38.08 -1.23 4.61
C GLY A 415 36.69 -1.14 4.02
N ASN A 416 36.61 -0.60 2.80
CA ASN A 416 35.34 -0.24 2.17
C ASN A 416 34.62 -1.45 1.57
N ILE A 417 33.30 -1.32 1.47
CA ILE A 417 32.44 -2.20 0.67
C ILE A 417 31.84 -1.33 -0.43
N THR A 418 32.14 -1.63 -1.69
CA THR A 418 31.72 -0.82 -2.82
C THR A 418 30.92 -1.65 -3.81
N PHE A 419 29.66 -1.29 -4.02
CA PHE A 419 28.81 -1.96 -5.00
C PHE A 419 29.04 -1.37 -6.40
N SER A 420 29.56 -2.19 -7.31
CA SER A 420 29.69 -1.84 -8.73
C SER A 420 28.44 -2.10 -9.56
N ALA A 421 27.48 -2.84 -9.00
CA ALA A 421 26.19 -3.16 -9.60
C ALA A 421 25.12 -3.27 -8.52
N ASN A 422 23.86 -3.40 -8.92
CA ASN A 422 22.73 -3.65 -8.02
C ASN A 422 22.78 -5.11 -7.53
N SER A 423 23.75 -5.44 -6.68
CA SER A 423 23.96 -6.76 -6.09
C SER A 423 23.68 -6.72 -4.58
N THR A 424 23.57 -7.90 -3.96
CA THR A 424 23.30 -8.06 -2.53
C THR A 424 24.46 -8.73 -1.84
N LEU A 425 24.98 -8.12 -0.77
CA LEU A 425 25.78 -8.81 0.23
C LEU A 425 24.85 -9.33 1.34
N ARG A 426 24.73 -10.65 1.47
CA ARG A 426 23.93 -11.31 2.50
C ARG A 426 24.82 -11.92 3.58
N ILE A 427 24.64 -11.46 4.82
CA ILE A 427 25.35 -11.93 6.01
C ILE A 427 24.43 -12.93 6.71
N ALA A 428 24.70 -14.23 6.51
CA ALA A 428 23.79 -15.31 6.89
C ALA A 428 24.21 -16.06 8.16
N GLY A 429 25.44 -15.86 8.64
CA GLY A 429 25.98 -16.54 9.81
C GLY A 429 25.51 -15.96 11.15
N ASN A 430 25.76 -16.73 12.20
CA ASN A 430 25.39 -16.36 13.57
C ASN A 430 26.50 -15.59 14.31
N SER A 431 27.69 -15.49 13.72
CA SER A 431 28.81 -14.71 14.27
C SER A 431 28.54 -13.21 14.14
N ASN A 432 29.09 -12.43 15.07
CA ASN A 432 29.03 -10.98 15.00
C ASN A 432 29.89 -10.47 13.84
N SER A 433 29.42 -9.39 13.23
CA SER A 433 30.04 -8.69 12.10
C SER A 433 30.19 -7.22 12.46
N THR A 434 31.31 -6.61 12.08
CA THR A 434 31.55 -5.17 12.28
C THR A 434 32.02 -4.53 10.98
N ILE A 435 31.37 -3.46 10.56
CA ILE A 435 31.77 -2.67 9.39
C ILE A 435 32.09 -1.25 9.85
N SER A 436 33.37 -0.90 9.78
CA SER A 436 33.91 0.43 10.09
C SER A 436 34.30 1.21 8.86
N GLY A 437 34.61 0.53 7.75
CA GLY A 437 34.76 1.18 6.45
C GLY A 437 33.41 1.67 5.90
N VAL A 438 33.49 2.42 4.80
CA VAL A 438 32.29 2.99 4.16
C VAL A 438 31.65 1.94 3.25
N ILE A 439 30.35 1.74 3.39
CA ILE A 439 29.51 1.07 2.39
C ILE A 439 29.01 2.13 1.40
N SER A 440 29.33 1.96 0.12
CA SER A 440 29.01 2.92 -0.94
C SER A 440 28.49 2.22 -2.19
N ASP A 441 27.64 2.90 -2.95
CA ASP A 441 27.26 2.52 -4.32
C ASP A 441 27.36 3.72 -5.28
N GLY A 442 27.28 3.43 -6.57
CA GLY A 442 27.15 4.44 -7.62
C GLY A 442 25.69 4.60 -8.04
N THR A 443 25.45 4.72 -9.35
CA THR A 443 24.08 4.74 -9.89
C THR A 443 23.36 3.39 -9.80
N ALA A 444 24.09 2.33 -9.48
CA ALA A 444 23.56 0.98 -9.32
C ALA A 444 23.42 0.67 -7.84
N PHE A 445 22.19 0.78 -7.33
CA PHE A 445 21.88 0.69 -5.91
C PHE A 445 22.20 -0.67 -5.29
N GLY A 446 23.19 -0.70 -4.41
CA GLY A 446 23.69 -1.89 -3.72
C GLY A 446 22.78 -2.32 -2.57
N ARG A 447 22.79 -3.61 -2.21
CA ARG A 447 21.91 -4.15 -1.17
C ARG A 447 22.68 -4.86 -0.07
N ILE A 448 22.26 -4.64 1.18
CA ILE A 448 22.74 -5.38 2.35
C ILE A 448 21.58 -6.18 2.93
N SER A 449 21.77 -7.48 3.15
CA SER A 449 20.81 -8.35 3.84
C SER A 449 21.46 -8.99 5.05
N LYS A 450 20.83 -8.85 6.21
CA LYS A 450 21.24 -9.43 7.48
C LYS A 450 20.26 -10.55 7.85
N ALA A 451 20.70 -11.80 7.66
CA ALA A 451 19.84 -12.99 7.70
C ALA A 451 20.16 -13.98 8.83
N GLY A 452 21.37 -13.94 9.41
CA GLY A 452 21.72 -14.80 10.55
C GLY A 452 21.42 -14.15 11.91
N ASN A 453 21.59 -14.89 13.01
CA ASN A 453 21.21 -14.40 14.35
C ASN A 453 22.26 -13.51 15.04
N GLY A 454 23.45 -13.36 14.45
CA GLY A 454 24.53 -12.54 15.01
C GLY A 454 24.21 -11.04 15.04
N THR A 455 25.11 -10.23 15.60
CA THR A 455 25.00 -8.76 15.56
C THR A 455 25.80 -8.19 14.39
N LEU A 456 25.21 -7.32 13.58
CA LEU A 456 25.90 -6.47 12.60
C LEU A 456 26.09 -5.08 13.20
N THR A 457 27.32 -4.66 13.46
CA THR A 457 27.63 -3.32 13.97
C THR A 457 28.19 -2.44 12.86
N LEU A 458 27.53 -1.32 12.59
CA LEU A 458 27.96 -0.30 11.63
C LEU A 458 28.54 0.89 12.39
N THR A 459 29.81 1.20 12.13
CA THR A 459 30.53 2.33 12.74
C THR A 459 31.03 3.36 11.72
N GLY A 460 31.00 3.01 10.42
CA GLY A 460 31.34 3.93 9.32
C GLY A 460 30.18 4.83 8.89
N ASN A 461 30.52 5.87 8.11
CA ASN A 461 29.54 6.77 7.48
C ASN A 461 29.13 6.22 6.12
N ASN A 462 28.12 5.37 6.10
CA ASN A 462 27.67 4.70 4.88
C ASN A 462 26.86 5.64 3.98
N THR A 463 27.09 5.55 2.66
CA THR A 463 26.48 6.44 1.66
C THR A 463 25.67 5.70 0.59
N TYR A 464 25.56 4.37 0.68
CA TYR A 464 24.82 3.59 -0.30
C TYR A 464 23.32 3.88 -0.24
N ASP A 465 22.69 4.02 -1.40
CA ASP A 465 21.29 4.41 -1.56
C ASP A 465 20.36 3.24 -1.89
N GLY A 466 20.88 2.02 -1.97
CA GLY A 466 20.07 0.85 -2.20
C GLY A 466 19.40 0.27 -0.96
N ARG A 467 19.15 -1.03 -0.98
CA ARG A 467 18.25 -1.68 -0.01
C ARG A 467 19.01 -2.19 1.20
N PHE A 468 18.48 -1.95 2.40
CA PHE A 468 18.83 -2.70 3.59
C PHE A 468 17.69 -3.64 3.99
N THR A 469 18.03 -4.89 4.33
CA THR A 469 17.07 -5.87 4.83
C THR A 469 17.59 -6.52 6.12
N ASN A 470 16.80 -6.49 7.19
CA ASN A 470 17.06 -7.25 8.42
C ASN A 470 16.00 -8.35 8.55
N ASP A 471 16.41 -9.59 8.29
CA ASP A 471 15.55 -10.76 8.43
C ASP A 471 15.71 -11.41 9.81
N ALA A 472 16.90 -11.31 10.43
CA ALA A 472 17.17 -11.86 11.77
C ALA A 472 18.35 -11.19 12.50
N GLY A 473 18.46 -11.48 13.79
CA GLY A 473 19.52 -10.97 14.67
C GLY A 473 19.42 -9.47 14.92
N VAL A 474 20.53 -8.85 15.30
CA VAL A 474 20.59 -7.42 15.64
C VAL A 474 21.45 -6.68 14.62
N THR A 475 21.01 -5.48 14.21
CA THR A 475 21.85 -4.50 13.53
C THR A 475 21.98 -3.27 14.41
N ILE A 476 23.19 -2.79 14.66
CA ILE A 476 23.48 -1.61 15.47
C ILE A 476 24.11 -0.56 14.56
N VAL A 477 23.52 0.63 14.50
CA VAL A 477 24.14 1.82 13.92
C VAL A 477 24.71 2.64 15.08
N ALA A 478 26.03 2.65 15.19
CA ALA A 478 26.74 3.24 16.33
C ALA A 478 26.58 4.78 16.39
N PRO A 479 26.82 5.40 17.56
CA PRO A 479 26.89 6.86 17.67
C PRO A 479 27.91 7.46 16.68
N GLY A 480 27.53 8.53 15.99
CA GLY A 480 28.36 9.21 14.99
C GLY A 480 28.44 8.52 13.62
N ALA A 481 27.90 7.31 13.46
CA ALA A 481 27.84 6.61 12.18
C ALA A 481 26.64 7.05 11.33
N GLN A 482 26.64 6.67 10.05
CA GLN A 482 25.47 6.76 9.16
C GLN A 482 25.07 5.36 8.71
N TRP A 483 23.77 5.04 8.75
CA TRP A 483 23.29 3.72 8.36
C TRP A 483 23.41 3.51 6.86
N MET A 484 22.89 4.48 6.09
CA MET A 484 22.81 4.47 4.63
C MET A 484 22.50 5.88 4.10
N GLY A 485 22.49 6.03 2.78
CA GLY A 485 22.09 7.25 2.09
C GLY A 485 20.58 7.53 2.13
N PRO A 486 20.15 8.77 1.78
CA PRO A 486 18.77 9.23 1.93
C PRO A 486 17.78 8.56 0.98
N LEU A 487 18.24 7.92 -0.10
CA LEU A 487 17.38 7.19 -1.04
C LEU A 487 17.23 5.70 -0.66
N GLY A 488 17.82 5.30 0.47
CA GLY A 488 17.82 3.93 0.98
C GLY A 488 16.42 3.39 1.30
N ASP A 489 16.09 2.23 0.74
CA ASP A 489 14.92 1.45 1.11
C ASP A 489 15.26 0.47 2.25
N THR A 490 14.43 0.42 3.29
CA THR A 490 14.67 -0.45 4.44
C THR A 490 13.52 -1.43 4.66
N TYR A 491 13.88 -2.70 4.87
CA TYR A 491 12.95 -3.80 5.13
C TYR A 491 13.33 -4.51 6.43
N ILE A 492 12.49 -4.41 7.45
CA ILE A 492 12.69 -5.13 8.71
C ILE A 492 11.62 -6.23 8.77
N ASN A 493 12.06 -7.47 8.54
CA ASN A 493 11.18 -8.65 8.44
C ASN A 493 11.24 -9.49 9.72
N GLY A 494 12.33 -9.35 10.48
CA GLY A 494 12.58 -10.00 11.76
C GLY A 494 13.84 -9.39 12.39
N GLY A 495 14.11 -9.67 13.67
CA GLY A 495 15.25 -9.10 14.38
C GLY A 495 15.09 -7.62 14.78
N THR A 496 16.18 -7.02 15.25
CA THR A 496 16.19 -5.67 15.85
C THR A 496 17.19 -4.77 15.14
N VAL A 497 16.78 -3.55 14.77
CA VAL A 497 17.68 -2.47 14.33
C VAL A 497 17.77 -1.42 15.42
N MET A 498 18.96 -1.24 16.01
CA MET A 498 19.24 -0.22 17.01
C MET A 498 19.91 0.98 16.38
N LEU A 499 19.19 2.09 16.30
CA LEU A 499 19.68 3.35 15.75
C LEU A 499 20.20 4.25 16.87
N SER A 500 21.53 4.29 17.03
CA SER A 500 22.22 5.09 18.06
C SER A 500 22.89 6.35 17.51
N ASN A 501 22.77 6.60 16.21
CA ASN A 501 23.18 7.86 15.58
C ASN A 501 22.18 8.99 15.86
N SER A 502 22.54 10.24 15.57
CA SER A 502 21.68 11.40 15.89
C SER A 502 20.47 11.52 14.96
N THR A 503 20.66 11.32 13.65
CA THR A 503 19.59 11.46 12.66
C THR A 503 19.85 10.52 11.51
N GLN A 504 18.80 9.88 11.01
CA GLN A 504 18.84 9.09 9.80
C GLN A 504 17.67 9.45 8.90
N LEU A 505 17.96 9.81 7.65
CA LEU A 505 16.96 9.94 6.59
C LEU A 505 17.01 8.67 5.72
N ILE A 506 15.84 8.10 5.44
CA ILE A 506 15.67 6.97 4.54
C ILE A 506 14.48 7.21 3.61
N LEU A 507 14.52 6.61 2.43
CA LEU A 507 13.44 6.72 1.45
C LEU A 507 12.17 6.04 1.95
N SER A 508 12.30 4.83 2.48
CA SER A 508 11.15 4.10 3.03
C SER A 508 11.54 3.08 4.09
N LEU A 509 10.61 2.81 5.01
CA LEU A 509 10.63 1.68 5.93
C LEU A 509 9.38 0.84 5.71
N ALA A 510 9.60 -0.45 5.45
CA ALA A 510 8.56 -1.47 5.37
C ALA A 510 9.04 -2.76 6.05
N GLY A 511 8.17 -3.76 6.10
CA GLY A 511 8.57 -5.13 6.43
C GLY A 511 7.55 -5.86 7.30
N ASP A 512 7.78 -7.16 7.42
CA ASP A 512 6.80 -8.10 7.94
C ASP A 512 6.93 -8.34 9.47
N GLY A 513 7.85 -7.66 10.16
CA GLY A 513 7.99 -7.77 11.62
C GLY A 513 9.22 -7.08 12.19
N GLY A 514 9.69 -7.56 13.35
CA GLY A 514 10.91 -7.05 14.02
C GLY A 514 10.71 -5.76 14.82
N GLU A 515 11.84 -5.19 15.25
CA GLU A 515 11.89 -4.00 16.10
C GLU A 515 12.88 -2.97 15.54
N VAL A 516 12.50 -1.69 15.57
CA VAL A 516 13.41 -0.56 15.40
C VAL A 516 13.51 0.17 16.74
N TYR A 517 14.69 0.10 17.36
CA TYR A 517 15.00 0.79 18.59
C TYR A 517 15.67 2.14 18.31
N LEU A 518 15.07 3.22 18.78
CA LEU A 518 15.50 4.60 18.58
C LEU A 518 16.18 5.09 19.87
N ALA A 519 17.50 5.22 19.85
CA ALA A 519 18.26 5.61 21.03
C ALA A 519 17.95 7.06 21.48
N PRO A 520 18.34 7.47 22.70
CA PRO A 520 18.19 8.85 23.16
C PRO A 520 18.78 9.86 22.17
N GLY A 521 17.98 10.86 21.79
CA GLY A 521 18.37 11.90 20.84
C GLY A 521 18.37 11.49 19.36
N HIS A 522 18.05 10.22 19.04
CA HIS A 522 17.89 9.78 17.66
C HIS A 522 16.60 10.33 17.03
N THR A 523 16.66 10.72 15.75
CA THR A 523 15.49 10.99 14.91
C THR A 523 15.55 10.18 13.62
N LEU A 524 14.55 9.32 13.40
CA LEU A 524 14.38 8.59 12.14
C LEU A 524 13.41 9.35 11.23
N ILE A 525 13.86 9.73 10.05
CA ILE A 525 13.05 10.42 9.03
C ILE A 525 12.76 9.43 7.89
N VAL A 526 11.47 9.19 7.65
CA VAL A 526 10.98 8.32 6.56
C VAL A 526 10.28 9.17 5.51
N SER A 527 10.71 9.09 4.25
CA SER A 527 10.25 9.98 3.18
C SER A 527 9.53 9.26 2.04
N ASN A 528 8.72 8.24 2.34
CA ASN A 528 8.10 7.43 1.29
C ASN A 528 7.05 8.22 0.51
N SER A 529 7.12 8.14 -0.82
CA SER A 529 6.15 8.76 -1.75
C SER A 529 5.06 7.79 -2.21
N THR A 530 5.22 6.50 -1.93
CA THR A 530 4.26 5.43 -2.23
C THR A 530 3.79 4.76 -0.95
N THR A 531 2.77 3.90 -1.03
CA THR A 531 2.29 3.14 0.12
C THR A 531 3.35 2.17 0.63
N LYS A 532 3.60 2.18 1.94
CA LYS A 532 4.51 1.27 2.65
C LYS A 532 3.82 0.76 3.91
N SER A 533 4.08 -0.49 4.27
CA SER A 533 3.52 -1.12 5.46
C SER A 533 4.63 -1.71 6.32
N TYR A 534 4.55 -1.47 7.62
CA TYR A 534 5.47 -2.01 8.59
C TYR A 534 4.70 -2.69 9.73
N LEU A 535 4.92 -3.99 9.87
CA LEU A 535 4.29 -4.85 10.88
C LEU A 535 5.06 -4.84 12.21
N GLY A 536 6.32 -4.42 12.20
CA GLY A 536 7.17 -4.38 13.38
C GLY A 536 6.90 -3.18 14.29
N ALA A 537 7.58 -3.15 15.42
CA ALA A 537 7.44 -2.15 16.46
C ALA A 537 8.55 -1.08 16.43
N PHE A 538 8.25 0.11 16.93
CA PHE A 538 9.25 1.11 17.33
C PHE A 538 9.35 1.20 18.85
N ASN A 539 10.56 1.25 19.38
CA ASN A 539 10.84 1.39 20.81
C ASN A 539 11.96 2.39 21.08
N GLY A 540 12.13 2.77 22.35
CA GLY A 540 13.18 3.70 22.78
C GLY A 540 12.73 5.16 22.83
N PRO A 541 13.58 6.07 23.33
CA PRO A 541 13.21 7.48 23.53
C PRO A 541 13.42 8.41 22.33
N GLY A 542 13.95 7.91 21.21
CA GLY A 542 14.10 8.70 19.98
C GLY A 542 12.76 9.02 19.28
N SER A 543 12.80 9.92 18.30
CA SER A 543 11.63 10.43 17.58
C SER A 543 11.53 9.88 16.16
N LEU A 544 10.30 9.88 15.61
CA LEU A 544 10.01 9.57 14.22
C LEU A 544 9.53 10.81 13.49
N VAL A 545 9.91 10.94 12.22
CA VAL A 545 9.36 11.95 11.31
C VAL A 545 8.95 11.28 10.00
N LYS A 546 7.70 11.45 9.61
CA LYS A 546 7.20 11.07 8.28
C LYS A 546 7.15 12.32 7.40
N THR A 547 7.74 12.25 6.21
CA THR A 547 7.70 13.31 5.19
C THR A 547 7.19 12.77 3.86
N ASN A 548 7.03 13.63 2.85
CA ASN A 548 6.47 13.32 1.53
C ASN A 548 5.01 12.82 1.56
N ILE A 549 4.40 12.70 0.38
CA ILE A 549 2.95 12.49 0.23
C ILE A 549 2.48 11.04 0.40
N GLY A 550 3.39 10.06 0.50
CA GLY A 550 3.02 8.65 0.55
C GLY A 550 2.28 8.24 1.82
N LEU A 551 1.56 7.12 1.73
CA LEU A 551 0.90 6.45 2.86
C LEU A 551 1.87 5.53 3.60
N TRP A 552 1.93 5.62 4.92
CA TRP A 552 2.69 4.70 5.76
C TRP A 552 1.76 3.99 6.76
N ASN A 553 1.58 2.69 6.60
CA ASN A 553 0.78 1.86 7.50
C ASN A 553 1.66 1.36 8.64
N LEU A 554 1.36 1.80 9.85
CA LEU A 554 1.98 1.35 11.09
C LEU A 554 1.07 0.32 11.76
N MET A 555 1.47 -0.94 11.74
CA MET A 555 0.61 -2.06 12.17
C MET A 555 1.15 -2.81 13.39
N GLY A 556 2.40 -2.58 13.77
CA GLY A 556 2.98 -3.12 15.00
C GLY A 556 2.63 -2.29 16.24
N ALA A 557 2.64 -2.94 17.40
CA ALA A 557 2.50 -2.27 18.69
C ALA A 557 3.83 -1.61 19.08
N SER A 558 3.87 -0.28 19.11
CA SER A 558 5.07 0.50 19.37
C SER A 558 5.06 1.10 20.78
N GLY A 559 6.23 1.15 21.42
CA GLY A 559 6.42 1.60 22.80
C GLY A 559 7.42 2.75 22.93
N PHE A 560 7.77 3.43 21.84
CA PHE A 560 8.69 4.57 21.90
C PHE A 560 8.10 5.74 22.69
N THR A 561 8.98 6.53 23.31
CA THR A 561 8.60 7.65 24.18
C THR A 561 8.96 9.02 23.58
N GLY A 562 9.63 9.04 22.43
CA GLY A 562 9.82 10.26 21.65
C GLY A 562 8.58 10.65 20.84
N ASN A 563 8.67 11.71 20.05
CA ASN A 563 7.54 12.23 19.30
C ASN A 563 7.44 11.59 17.92
N LEU A 564 6.23 11.51 17.38
CA LEU A 564 5.96 11.20 15.98
C LEU A 564 5.49 12.46 15.26
N THR A 565 6.26 12.96 14.30
CA THR A 565 5.87 14.13 13.50
C THR A 565 5.47 13.72 12.08
N LEU A 566 4.25 14.03 11.68
CA LEU A 566 3.75 13.89 10.32
C LEU A 566 3.94 15.22 9.60
N GLY A 567 5.04 15.35 8.87
CA GLY A 567 5.36 16.51 8.03
C GLY A 567 4.75 16.48 6.63
N GLY A 568 4.14 15.35 6.23
CA GLY A 568 3.40 15.23 4.98
C GLY A 568 2.82 13.83 4.74
N GLY A 569 1.84 13.76 3.84
CA GLY A 569 1.19 12.50 3.47
C GLY A 569 0.34 11.93 4.60
N ILE A 570 0.20 10.61 4.62
CA ILE A 570 -0.69 9.92 5.56
C ILE A 570 0.11 8.93 6.40
N VAL A 571 -0.07 8.94 7.71
CA VAL A 571 0.25 7.80 8.58
C VAL A 571 -1.04 7.13 8.98
N ASN A 572 -1.16 5.85 8.69
CA ASN A 572 -2.30 5.02 9.07
C ASN A 572 -1.91 4.15 10.27
N ALA A 573 -2.55 4.41 11.41
CA ALA A 573 -2.44 3.59 12.60
C ALA A 573 -3.40 2.40 12.45
N SER A 574 -2.84 1.20 12.32
CA SER A 574 -3.58 -0.07 12.26
C SER A 574 -3.41 -0.91 13.53
N ASN A 575 -2.80 -0.33 14.58
CA ASN A 575 -2.71 -0.88 15.93
C ASN A 575 -2.96 0.23 16.97
N SER A 576 -3.59 -0.09 18.10
CA SER A 576 -3.85 0.86 19.20
C SER A 576 -2.59 1.51 19.78
N LEU A 577 -1.45 0.82 19.68
CA LEU A 577 -0.14 1.30 20.13
C LEU A 577 0.77 1.69 18.96
N ALA A 578 0.24 1.87 17.75
CA ALA A 578 1.07 2.17 16.58
C ALA A 578 1.84 3.50 16.70
N LEU A 579 1.27 4.46 17.42
CA LEU A 579 1.79 5.83 17.50
C LEU A 579 2.89 6.01 18.54
N GLY A 580 3.02 5.10 19.51
CA GLY A 580 3.92 5.26 20.65
C GLY A 580 3.20 5.22 22.01
N SER A 581 3.89 5.73 23.03
CA SER A 581 3.41 5.78 24.42
C SER A 581 2.90 7.18 24.81
N SER A 582 2.19 7.27 25.93
CA SER A 582 1.69 8.54 26.48
C SER A 582 2.77 9.51 26.97
N ALA A 583 4.05 9.11 26.99
CA ALA A 583 5.17 9.99 27.29
C ALA A 583 5.54 10.91 26.12
N GLY A 584 5.28 10.45 24.88
CA GLY A 584 5.48 11.21 23.65
C GLY A 584 4.21 11.94 23.21
N HIS A 585 4.20 12.42 21.97
CA HIS A 585 3.00 12.89 21.28
C HIS A 585 3.16 12.77 19.77
N THR A 586 2.02 12.71 19.08
CA THR A 586 1.94 12.73 17.63
C THR A 586 1.57 14.14 17.15
N ASP A 587 2.46 14.77 16.37
CA ASP A 587 2.23 16.04 15.70
C ASP A 587 1.77 15.83 14.25
N VAL A 588 0.56 16.27 13.92
CA VAL A 588 0.00 16.29 12.56
C VAL A 588 0.09 17.71 12.01
N LEU A 589 1.09 17.97 11.15
CA LEU A 589 1.29 19.28 10.55
C LEU A 589 0.24 19.56 9.45
N PRO A 590 0.07 20.84 9.02
CA PRO A 590 -0.83 21.16 7.92
C PRO A 590 -0.51 20.31 6.68
N LEU A 591 -1.55 19.82 6.00
CA LEU A 591 -1.46 18.93 4.83
C LEU A 591 -0.98 17.49 5.13
N ALA A 592 -0.85 17.11 6.40
CA ALA A 592 -0.67 15.73 6.80
C ALA A 592 -1.95 15.17 7.43
N GLU A 593 -2.09 13.85 7.42
CA GLU A 593 -3.24 13.14 7.97
C GLU A 593 -2.80 11.96 8.84
N LEU A 594 -3.29 11.93 10.07
CA LEU A 594 -3.32 10.74 10.90
C LEU A 594 -4.63 10.00 10.65
N ARG A 595 -4.52 8.77 10.17
CA ARG A 595 -5.66 7.93 9.79
C ARG A 595 -5.78 6.73 10.72
N PHE A 596 -7.01 6.41 11.08
CA PHE A 596 -7.41 5.14 11.70
C PHE A 596 -8.31 4.39 10.71
N ASP A 597 -7.79 3.31 10.12
CA ASP A 597 -8.44 2.52 9.08
C ASP A 597 -8.39 1.03 9.43
N GLY A 598 -9.56 0.40 9.57
CA GLY A 598 -9.67 -1.03 9.82
C GLY A 598 -11.05 -1.46 10.33
N ALA A 599 -11.76 -2.24 9.52
CA ALA A 599 -13.10 -2.71 9.87
C ALA A 599 -13.08 -3.61 11.11
N GLY A 600 -13.82 -3.22 12.14
CA GLY A 600 -13.94 -3.99 13.38
C GLY A 600 -12.72 -3.92 14.31
N ILE A 601 -11.73 -3.07 14.00
CA ILE A 601 -10.61 -2.82 14.90
C ILE A 601 -11.02 -1.77 15.93
N ASN A 602 -10.83 -2.09 17.21
CA ASN A 602 -10.99 -1.13 18.30
C ASN A 602 -9.62 -0.51 18.65
N PHE A 603 -9.47 0.77 18.37
CA PHE A 603 -8.27 1.55 18.65
C PHE A 603 -8.44 2.28 19.98
N ALA A 604 -7.72 1.87 21.01
CA ALA A 604 -7.62 2.61 22.27
C ALA A 604 -6.29 3.37 22.30
N CYS A 605 -6.31 4.64 21.89
CA CYS A 605 -5.11 5.47 21.78
C CYS A 605 -5.02 6.44 22.96
N ALA A 606 -4.00 6.23 23.80
CA ALA A 606 -3.71 7.09 24.96
C ALA A 606 -2.65 8.15 24.68
N GLU A 607 -2.03 8.13 23.50
CA GLU A 607 -1.01 9.10 23.14
C GLU A 607 -1.63 10.48 22.87
N PRO A 608 -1.04 11.58 23.38
CA PRO A 608 -1.45 12.93 22.99
C PRO A 608 -1.30 13.15 21.48
N ILE A 609 -2.32 13.73 20.84
CA ILE A 609 -2.29 14.11 19.43
C ILE A 609 -2.42 15.63 19.33
N ARG A 610 -1.46 16.25 18.63
CA ARG A 610 -1.52 17.66 18.25
C ARG A 610 -1.75 17.76 16.75
N PHE A 611 -2.68 18.58 16.31
CA PHE A 611 -3.06 18.58 14.90
C PHE A 611 -3.43 19.96 14.36
N ALA A 612 -3.26 20.10 13.05
CA ALA A 612 -3.51 21.30 12.27
C ALA A 612 -4.06 20.95 10.88
N GLY A 613 -4.88 21.83 10.33
CA GLY A 613 -5.35 21.79 8.95
C GLY A 613 -6.47 20.78 8.67
N GLY A 614 -6.75 20.61 7.38
CA GLY A 614 -7.81 19.75 6.86
C GLY A 614 -7.38 18.34 6.47
N GLY A 615 -6.16 17.92 6.80
CA GLY A 615 -5.59 16.64 6.35
C GLY A 615 -4.76 16.74 5.07
N ALA A 616 -4.22 15.60 4.63
CA ALA A 616 -3.55 15.43 3.33
C ALA A 616 -4.50 15.55 2.13
N GLY A 617 -5.81 15.55 2.39
CA GLY A 617 -6.87 15.84 1.43
C GLY A 617 -8.01 16.62 2.09
N THR A 618 -9.25 16.21 1.83
CA THR A 618 -10.45 16.81 2.45
C THR A 618 -10.99 15.99 3.63
N GLU A 619 -10.29 14.92 4.04
CA GLU A 619 -10.76 13.95 5.03
C GLU A 619 -10.33 14.29 6.48
N GLY A 620 -9.76 15.46 6.75
CA GLY A 620 -9.37 15.89 8.10
C GLY A 620 -7.95 15.51 8.50
N ALA A 621 -7.37 16.26 9.44
CA ALA A 621 -6.03 15.98 9.99
C ALA A 621 -6.05 14.72 10.86
N VAL A 622 -7.18 14.46 11.54
CA VAL A 622 -7.47 13.17 12.18
C VAL A 622 -8.67 12.56 11.48
N ASN A 623 -8.49 11.38 10.90
CA ASN A 623 -9.49 10.72 10.06
C ASN A 623 -9.77 9.30 10.55
N VAL A 624 -11.02 9.00 10.87
CA VAL A 624 -11.48 7.68 11.32
C VAL A 624 -12.44 7.12 10.29
N ARG A 625 -12.13 5.97 9.69
CA ARG A 625 -12.93 5.44 8.57
C ARG A 625 -13.01 3.92 8.53
N ASN A 626 -13.76 3.42 7.54
CA ASN A 626 -13.86 1.98 7.22
C ASN A 626 -14.25 1.11 8.43
N ALA A 627 -15.30 1.48 9.16
CA ALA A 627 -15.77 0.76 10.34
C ALA A 627 -14.75 0.56 11.47
N ALA A 628 -13.72 1.42 11.53
CA ALA A 628 -12.89 1.57 12.71
C ALA A 628 -13.72 2.11 13.89
N ILE A 629 -13.41 1.62 15.09
CA ILE A 629 -13.91 2.15 16.36
C ILE A 629 -12.71 2.73 17.07
N VAL A 630 -12.72 4.04 17.32
CA VAL A 630 -11.57 4.72 17.93
C VAL A 630 -11.99 5.37 19.24
N GLU A 631 -11.27 5.03 20.31
CA GLU A 631 -11.27 5.73 21.57
C GLU A 631 -9.97 6.52 21.72
N LEU A 632 -10.07 7.85 21.65
CA LEU A 632 -8.94 8.75 21.89
C LEU A 632 -8.99 9.22 23.34
N SER A 633 -8.19 8.58 24.18
CA SER A 633 -8.07 8.86 25.62
C SER A 633 -6.84 9.69 25.98
N GLY A 634 -5.95 9.98 25.02
CA GLY A 634 -4.85 10.94 25.11
C GLY A 634 -5.24 12.38 24.69
N PRO A 635 -4.57 13.44 25.20
CA PRO A 635 -4.97 14.83 24.95
C PRO A 635 -5.00 15.20 23.48
N LEU A 636 -6.05 15.91 23.05
CA LEU A 636 -6.16 16.47 21.71
C LEU A 636 -5.88 17.98 21.76
N THR A 637 -4.89 18.43 20.99
CA THR A 637 -4.47 19.85 20.98
C THR A 637 -4.44 20.41 19.56
N LEU A 638 -5.16 21.51 19.31
CA LEU A 638 -5.08 22.24 18.06
C LEU A 638 -3.85 23.15 18.04
N THR A 639 -2.99 23.00 17.04
CA THR A 639 -1.85 23.91 16.77
C THR A 639 -2.18 24.97 15.72
N SER A 640 -3.26 24.77 14.95
CA SER A 640 -3.96 25.75 14.13
C SER A 640 -5.45 25.34 14.04
N ASN A 641 -6.27 25.99 13.20
CA ASN A 641 -7.57 25.43 12.82
C ASN A 641 -7.39 23.98 12.37
N GLY A 642 -8.22 23.07 12.88
CA GLY A 642 -8.04 21.63 12.72
C GLY A 642 -9.34 20.91 12.45
N THR A 643 -9.28 19.86 11.63
CA THR A 643 -10.45 19.07 11.24
C THR A 643 -10.33 17.64 11.71
N ILE A 644 -11.38 17.13 12.35
CA ILE A 644 -11.58 15.71 12.66
C ILE A 644 -12.72 15.19 11.79
N THR A 645 -12.49 14.08 11.10
CA THR A 645 -13.51 13.39 10.29
C THR A 645 -13.71 11.99 10.78
N VAL A 646 -14.98 11.59 10.89
CA VAL A 646 -15.35 10.20 11.16
C VAL A 646 -16.33 9.77 10.07
N SER A 647 -15.97 8.79 9.23
CA SER A 647 -16.80 8.35 8.10
C SER A 647 -18.16 7.79 8.53
N SER A 648 -19.11 7.66 7.60
CA SER A 648 -20.47 7.17 7.87
C SER A 648 -20.53 5.75 8.46
N SER A 649 -19.51 4.93 8.19
CA SER A 649 -19.40 3.55 8.68
C SER A 649 -18.57 3.41 9.96
N ALA A 650 -17.91 4.48 10.42
CA ALA A 650 -16.96 4.41 11.53
C ALA A 650 -17.49 5.11 12.79
N SER A 651 -16.93 4.71 13.94
CA SER A 651 -17.25 5.27 15.26
C SER A 651 -16.02 5.94 15.87
N ALA A 652 -16.23 7.06 16.54
CA ALA A 652 -15.19 7.68 17.35
C ALA A 652 -15.77 8.20 18.66
N ALA A 653 -15.16 7.78 19.76
CA ALA A 653 -15.39 8.26 21.10
C ALA A 653 -14.19 9.10 21.53
N LEU A 654 -14.38 10.41 21.65
CA LEU A 654 -13.37 11.33 22.17
C LEU A 654 -13.62 11.51 23.67
N THR A 655 -13.24 10.50 24.44
CA THR A 655 -13.54 10.32 25.88
C THR A 655 -12.47 10.93 26.78
N HIS A 656 -12.07 12.17 26.47
CA HIS A 656 -10.88 12.76 27.08
C HIS A 656 -11.17 13.47 28.43
N PRO A 657 -10.64 13.00 29.58
CA PRO A 657 -10.85 13.66 30.88
C PRO A 657 -10.11 15.01 31.02
N ALA A 658 -9.06 15.26 30.23
CA ALA A 658 -8.23 16.48 30.32
C ALA A 658 -8.51 17.56 29.25
N SER A 659 -9.67 17.48 28.58
CA SER A 659 -10.17 18.40 27.52
C SER A 659 -9.47 18.36 26.14
N ILE A 660 -10.21 18.72 25.08
CA ILE A 660 -9.67 19.13 23.78
C ILE A 660 -9.25 20.60 23.91
N THR A 661 -8.00 20.92 23.62
CA THR A 661 -7.44 22.28 23.81
C THR A 661 -6.89 22.88 22.52
N ALA A 662 -6.51 24.16 22.56
CA ALA A 662 -5.84 24.84 21.47
C ALA A 662 -4.69 25.72 21.98
N LEU A 663 -3.58 25.80 21.24
CA LEU A 663 -2.45 26.70 21.54
C LEU A 663 -2.73 28.16 21.18
N GLY A 664 -3.89 28.43 20.58
CA GLY A 664 -4.38 29.74 20.20
C GLY A 664 -5.90 29.70 20.02
N ASN A 665 -6.48 30.78 19.52
CA ASN A 665 -7.93 30.86 19.28
C ASN A 665 -8.29 30.19 17.95
N PHE A 666 -8.27 28.86 17.92
CA PHE A 666 -8.48 28.06 16.71
C PHE A 666 -9.84 27.39 16.68
N THR A 667 -10.36 27.21 15.47
CA THR A 667 -11.64 26.52 15.24
C THR A 667 -11.41 25.03 15.04
N LEU A 668 -12.15 24.21 15.80
CA LEU A 668 -12.29 22.78 15.58
C LEU A 668 -13.41 22.54 14.57
N THR A 669 -13.11 21.81 13.49
CA THR A 669 -14.11 21.37 12.51
C THR A 669 -14.39 19.88 12.68
N LEU A 670 -15.66 19.52 12.85
CA LEU A 670 -16.15 18.15 12.94
C LEU A 670 -16.86 17.77 11.64
N GLN A 671 -16.45 16.67 11.04
CA GLN A 671 -17.01 16.13 9.79
C GLN A 671 -17.43 14.66 9.96
N GLY A 672 -18.26 14.19 9.04
CA GLY A 672 -18.78 12.84 8.99
C GLY A 672 -20.17 12.79 8.35
N GLY A 673 -20.38 11.86 7.42
CA GLY A 673 -21.69 11.61 6.80
C GLY A 673 -22.69 10.95 7.76
N ALA A 674 -23.94 10.80 7.30
CA ALA A 674 -25.02 10.12 8.04
C ALA A 674 -24.58 8.78 8.63
N ASN A 675 -24.84 8.57 9.92
CA ASN A 675 -24.47 7.36 10.65
C ASN A 675 -25.37 6.20 10.19
N THR A 676 -24.82 5.22 9.46
CA THR A 676 -25.52 3.95 9.16
C THR A 676 -25.24 2.88 10.23
N ALA A 677 -24.15 3.00 10.98
CA ALA A 677 -23.81 2.22 12.16
C ALA A 677 -22.75 2.98 13.00
N GLY A 678 -22.91 3.05 14.33
CA GLY A 678 -21.91 3.66 15.23
C GLY A 678 -22.31 5.00 15.86
N TYR A 679 -21.43 5.54 16.70
CA TYR A 679 -21.60 6.86 17.36
C TYR A 679 -20.38 7.77 17.15
N LYS A 680 -20.62 9.08 17.06
CA LYS A 680 -19.59 10.12 17.01
C LYS A 680 -19.80 11.04 18.21
N ALA A 681 -18.98 10.91 19.25
CA ALA A 681 -19.21 11.60 20.50
C ALA A 681 -17.95 12.25 21.06
N ILE A 682 -18.12 13.45 21.60
CA ILE A 682 -17.13 14.13 22.43
C ILE A 682 -17.77 14.28 23.81
N THR A 683 -17.33 13.43 24.75
CA THR A 683 -17.85 13.45 26.13
C THR A 683 -16.95 14.27 27.06
N GLY A 684 -15.68 14.45 26.69
CA GLY A 684 -14.76 15.37 27.35
C GLY A 684 -15.07 16.84 27.09
N VAL A 685 -14.45 17.72 27.88
CA VAL A 685 -14.55 19.18 27.72
C VAL A 685 -13.82 19.64 26.45
N ILE A 686 -14.35 20.63 25.75
CA ILE A 686 -13.69 21.37 24.66
C ILE A 686 -13.35 22.76 25.20
N ASN A 687 -12.07 23.12 25.21
CA ASN A 687 -11.54 24.37 25.77
C ASN A 687 -10.60 25.06 24.75
N LEU A 688 -11.19 25.85 23.84
CA LEU A 688 -10.50 26.49 22.71
C LEU A 688 -10.28 28.00 22.91
N GLY A 689 -10.50 28.53 24.12
CA GLY A 689 -10.45 29.98 24.37
C GLY A 689 -11.49 30.74 23.56
N ALA A 690 -11.07 31.71 22.74
CA ALA A 690 -11.93 32.42 21.80
C ALA A 690 -12.09 31.71 20.45
N GLY A 691 -11.51 30.51 20.30
CA GLY A 691 -11.77 29.62 19.17
C GLY A 691 -13.21 29.10 19.13
N GLY A 692 -13.62 28.57 17.97
CA GLY A 692 -14.99 28.11 17.74
C GLY A 692 -15.10 26.62 17.42
N LEU A 693 -16.34 26.18 17.19
CA LEU A 693 -16.68 24.84 16.73
C LEU A 693 -17.45 24.94 15.42
N THR A 694 -17.09 24.12 14.41
CA THR A 694 -17.86 24.01 13.17
C THR A 694 -18.24 22.55 12.94
N LYS A 695 -19.53 22.29 12.70
CA LYS A 695 -20.06 20.98 12.33
C LYS A 695 -20.50 20.99 10.86
N LEU A 696 -19.93 20.10 10.05
CA LEU A 696 -20.24 19.96 8.61
C LEU A 696 -20.74 18.55 8.28
N GLN A 697 -21.20 18.38 7.03
CA GLN A 697 -21.75 17.13 6.46
C GLN A 697 -23.00 16.60 7.19
N SER A 698 -23.70 15.65 6.57
CA SER A 698 -25.04 15.21 7.02
C SER A 698 -25.07 14.41 8.34
N GLY A 699 -23.93 13.94 8.85
CA GLY A 699 -23.86 13.08 10.04
C GLY A 699 -24.22 13.76 11.34
N GLU A 700 -24.40 12.95 12.38
CA GLU A 700 -24.64 13.39 13.75
C GLU A 700 -23.34 13.38 14.56
N TRP A 701 -23.09 14.44 15.33
CA TRP A 701 -22.10 14.48 16.40
C TRP A 701 -22.76 14.79 17.73
N ILE A 702 -22.34 14.09 18.79
CA ILE A 702 -22.87 14.22 20.14
C ILE A 702 -21.86 14.96 21.03
N LEU A 703 -22.29 16.00 21.72
CA LEU A 703 -21.49 16.73 22.72
C LEU A 703 -22.07 16.48 24.13
N GLY A 704 -21.31 15.77 24.96
CA GLY A 704 -21.67 15.48 26.35
C GLY A 704 -20.93 16.32 27.39
N GLY A 705 -19.85 17.00 27.00
CA GLY A 705 -19.01 17.80 27.91
C GLY A 705 -19.55 19.22 28.18
N ALA A 706 -19.21 19.77 29.36
CA ALA A 706 -19.38 21.18 29.68
C ALA A 706 -18.24 21.99 29.04
N ASN A 707 -18.46 22.50 27.84
CA ASN A 707 -17.45 23.14 27.01
C ASN A 707 -17.22 24.61 27.41
N LEU A 708 -15.96 25.06 27.26
CA LEU A 708 -15.46 26.32 27.81
C LEU A 708 -15.00 27.34 26.75
N TYR A 709 -15.21 27.06 25.47
CA TYR A 709 -14.86 28.01 24.40
C TYR A 709 -15.93 29.12 24.27
N SER A 710 -15.52 30.27 23.73
CA SER A 710 -16.37 31.46 23.58
C SER A 710 -16.56 31.91 22.13
N GLY A 711 -15.88 31.28 21.17
CA GLY A 711 -16.10 31.51 19.75
C GLY A 711 -17.36 30.85 19.22
N LEU A 712 -17.71 31.18 17.97
CA LEU A 712 -18.92 30.71 17.27
C LEU A 712 -19.01 29.17 17.24
N THR A 713 -20.20 28.64 17.54
CA THR A 713 -20.62 27.29 17.15
C THR A 713 -21.43 27.35 15.86
N ALA A 714 -20.84 26.97 14.73
CA ALA A 714 -21.49 26.95 13.43
C ALA A 714 -21.92 25.51 13.06
N ILE A 715 -23.23 25.26 12.99
CA ILE A 715 -23.78 23.99 12.51
C ILE A 715 -24.16 24.20 11.04
N GLY A 716 -23.26 23.80 10.14
CA GLY A 716 -23.37 24.03 8.70
C GLY A 716 -24.19 22.96 7.97
N ALA A 717 -24.19 21.72 8.48
CA ALA A 717 -25.01 20.61 7.97
C ALA A 717 -25.11 19.47 9.01
N GLY A 718 -26.10 18.60 8.84
CA GLY A 718 -26.33 17.44 9.71
C GLY A 718 -26.74 17.86 11.12
N THR A 719 -26.56 16.96 12.09
CA THR A 719 -27.03 17.17 13.46
C THR A 719 -25.87 17.38 14.43
N LEU A 720 -25.99 18.38 15.31
CA LEU A 720 -25.22 18.47 16.55
C LEU A 720 -26.18 18.21 17.72
N THR A 721 -25.97 17.09 18.42
CA THR A 721 -26.81 16.65 19.54
C THR A 721 -26.11 16.99 20.85
N VAL A 722 -26.75 17.74 21.73
CA VAL A 722 -26.20 18.12 23.05
C VAL A 722 -26.82 17.28 24.16
N THR A 723 -25.99 16.66 24.99
CA THR A 723 -26.41 15.73 26.06
C THR A 723 -25.75 16.03 27.41
N ASN A 724 -25.03 17.16 27.51
CA ASN A 724 -24.39 17.57 28.75
C ASN A 724 -25.41 17.83 29.85
N THR A 725 -25.09 17.43 31.09
CA THR A 725 -25.96 17.60 32.26
C THR A 725 -25.63 18.85 33.08
N THR A 726 -24.48 19.47 32.83
CA THR A 726 -24.00 20.70 33.49
C THR A 726 -23.23 21.56 32.49
N GLY A 727 -23.12 22.87 32.78
CA GLY A 727 -22.42 23.83 31.91
C GLY A 727 -23.04 23.92 30.51
N SER A 728 -22.33 24.47 29.52
CA SER A 728 -22.83 24.52 28.14
C SER A 728 -22.13 23.53 27.21
N ALA A 729 -22.88 22.74 26.44
CA ALA A 729 -22.30 21.90 25.38
C ALA A 729 -21.75 22.70 24.19
N THR A 730 -22.13 23.95 23.98
CA THR A 730 -21.65 24.75 22.84
C THR A 730 -20.79 25.94 23.26
N GLY A 731 -20.31 25.93 24.51
CA GLY A 731 -19.61 27.07 25.08
C GLY A 731 -20.50 28.30 25.24
N SER A 732 -19.88 29.45 25.50
CA SER A 732 -20.59 30.72 25.69
C SER A 732 -20.75 31.53 24.39
N GLY A 733 -20.16 31.05 23.29
CA GLY A 733 -20.25 31.73 21.99
C GLY A 733 -21.61 31.52 21.30
N SER A 734 -21.94 32.37 20.34
CA SER A 734 -23.19 32.24 19.58
C SER A 734 -23.28 30.89 18.86
N VAL A 735 -24.49 30.36 18.75
CA VAL A 735 -24.79 29.13 18.02
C VAL A 735 -25.62 29.47 16.78
N VAL A 736 -25.14 29.09 15.60
CA VAL A 736 -25.84 29.31 14.33
C VAL A 736 -26.18 27.97 13.68
N VAL A 737 -27.47 27.73 13.47
CA VAL A 737 -27.99 26.55 12.77
C VAL A 737 -28.32 26.94 11.33
N SER A 738 -27.55 26.44 10.39
CA SER A 738 -27.68 26.76 8.96
C SER A 738 -28.78 25.94 8.27
N ASN A 739 -29.04 26.23 7.00
CA ASN A 739 -29.98 25.45 6.19
C ASN A 739 -29.60 23.95 6.19
N SER A 740 -30.59 23.07 6.40
CA SER A 740 -30.43 21.60 6.47
C SER A 740 -29.51 21.10 7.61
N ALA A 741 -29.27 21.95 8.60
CA ALA A 741 -28.58 21.61 9.84
C ALA A 741 -29.58 21.54 11.01
N THR A 742 -29.23 20.75 12.02
CA THR A 742 -30.06 20.54 13.22
C THR A 742 -29.23 20.73 14.49
N LEU A 743 -29.71 21.55 15.41
CA LEU A 743 -29.31 21.49 16.81
C LEU A 743 -30.36 20.66 17.56
N GLY A 744 -29.96 19.61 18.25
CA GLY A 744 -30.90 18.78 19.01
C GLY A 744 -30.33 18.26 20.31
N GLY A 745 -31.06 17.38 20.99
CA GLY A 745 -30.68 16.83 22.28
C GLY A 745 -31.43 17.45 23.45
N ASN A 746 -30.99 17.10 24.67
CA ASN A 746 -31.62 17.44 25.93
C ASN A 746 -30.64 18.11 26.92
N GLY A 747 -29.52 18.62 26.40
CA GLY A 747 -28.48 19.29 27.18
C GLY A 747 -28.75 20.77 27.42
N ILE A 748 -27.66 21.51 27.68
CA ILE A 748 -27.67 22.93 28.02
C ILE A 748 -26.79 23.70 27.01
N VAL A 749 -27.30 24.81 26.48
CA VAL A 749 -26.63 25.74 25.57
C VAL A 749 -26.70 27.14 26.18
N ALA A 750 -25.56 27.79 26.44
CA ALA A 750 -25.53 29.07 27.15
C ALA A 750 -25.29 30.28 26.23
N GLY A 751 -24.90 30.06 24.97
CA GLY A 751 -24.74 31.14 24.00
C GLY A 751 -26.03 31.41 23.23
N PRO A 752 -26.17 32.60 22.62
CA PRO A 752 -27.36 32.97 21.86
C PRO A 752 -27.52 32.09 20.62
N VAL A 753 -28.72 31.55 20.42
CA VAL A 753 -29.04 30.58 19.36
C VAL A 753 -29.81 31.25 18.23
N SER A 754 -29.29 31.13 17.00
CA SER A 754 -29.96 31.57 15.78
C SER A 754 -30.21 30.39 14.85
N VAL A 755 -31.48 30.04 14.64
CA VAL A 755 -31.90 29.00 13.70
C VAL A 755 -32.31 29.67 12.39
N LEU A 756 -31.44 29.61 11.39
CA LEU A 756 -31.67 30.26 10.09
C LEU A 756 -32.78 29.53 9.31
N SER A 757 -33.29 30.18 8.25
CA SER A 757 -34.25 29.54 7.33
C SER A 757 -33.69 28.21 6.80
N GLY A 758 -34.49 27.15 6.92
CA GLY A 758 -34.11 25.78 6.57
C GLY A 758 -33.31 25.03 7.64
N GLY A 759 -32.86 25.68 8.71
CA GLY A 759 -32.28 25.02 9.89
C GLY A 759 -33.37 24.46 10.81
N THR A 760 -33.01 23.53 11.69
CA THR A 760 -33.94 22.87 12.63
C THR A 760 -33.43 22.93 14.07
N LEU A 761 -34.30 23.26 15.01
CA LEU A 761 -34.12 23.03 16.43
C LEU A 761 -34.97 21.83 16.84
N SER A 762 -34.36 20.78 17.37
CA SER A 762 -35.04 19.52 17.72
C SER A 762 -34.73 19.15 19.18
N PRO A 763 -35.38 19.81 20.17
CA PRO A 763 -35.31 19.37 21.56
C PRO A 763 -35.61 17.88 21.72
N GLY A 764 -34.99 17.27 22.73
CA GLY A 764 -35.14 15.85 23.03
C GLY A 764 -34.34 14.96 22.10
N GLY A 765 -34.91 13.80 21.75
CA GLY A 765 -34.25 12.82 20.91
C GLY A 765 -35.27 11.78 20.44
N THR A 766 -35.10 10.54 20.89
CA THR A 766 -36.13 9.49 20.75
C THR A 766 -37.23 9.58 21.81
N ASN A 767 -37.00 10.37 22.86
CA ASN A 767 -37.93 10.59 23.97
C ASN A 767 -38.24 12.07 24.10
N ILE A 768 -39.44 12.35 24.60
CA ILE A 768 -39.83 13.70 25.02
C ILE A 768 -38.90 14.18 26.13
N ALA A 769 -38.23 15.31 25.94
CA ALA A 769 -37.33 15.89 26.93
C ALA A 769 -37.17 17.42 26.79
N THR A 770 -36.40 18.01 27.70
CA THR A 770 -36.09 19.44 27.70
C THR A 770 -34.70 19.71 27.14
N LEU A 771 -34.61 20.62 26.17
CA LEU A 771 -33.37 21.30 25.78
C LEU A 771 -33.32 22.66 26.48
N THR A 772 -32.23 22.97 27.18
CA THR A 772 -32.08 24.22 27.91
C THR A 772 -31.23 25.21 27.11
N LEU A 773 -31.76 26.39 26.81
CA LEU A 773 -31.10 27.47 26.07
C LEU A 773 -31.06 28.73 26.95
N ASP A 774 -29.95 28.97 27.66
CA ASP A 774 -29.81 30.01 28.70
C ASP A 774 -29.48 31.41 28.14
N ASP A 775 -29.97 31.73 26.93
CA ASP A 775 -29.78 33.04 26.29
C ASP A 775 -30.95 33.33 25.32
N ASN A 776 -30.78 34.32 24.44
CA ASN A 776 -31.73 34.69 23.42
C ASN A 776 -31.77 33.67 22.29
N VAL A 777 -32.98 33.40 21.79
CA VAL A 777 -33.24 32.44 20.72
C VAL A 777 -33.96 33.14 19.58
N THR A 778 -33.41 33.08 18.36
CA THR A 778 -34.01 33.62 17.15
C THR A 778 -34.36 32.49 16.18
N LEU A 779 -35.62 32.39 15.78
CA LEU A 779 -36.14 31.28 14.96
C LEU A 779 -36.65 31.78 13.60
N ALA A 780 -35.88 31.53 12.54
CA ALA A 780 -36.33 31.63 11.16
C ALA A 780 -36.55 30.26 10.49
N GLY A 781 -35.99 29.19 11.07
CA GLY A 781 -36.13 27.80 10.60
C GLY A 781 -37.28 27.02 11.26
N SER A 782 -37.14 25.70 11.32
CA SER A 782 -38.14 24.81 11.92
C SER A 782 -37.81 24.47 13.38
N VAL A 783 -38.83 24.22 14.19
CA VAL A 783 -38.69 23.60 15.52
C VAL A 783 -39.46 22.28 15.51
N ARG A 784 -38.79 21.16 15.77
CA ARG A 784 -39.43 19.85 15.89
C ARG A 784 -39.80 19.61 17.35
N VAL A 785 -41.05 19.23 17.60
CA VAL A 785 -41.56 18.94 18.94
C VAL A 785 -42.42 17.69 18.93
N ASP A 786 -42.12 16.74 19.80
CA ASP A 786 -42.93 15.56 20.03
C ASP A 786 -43.91 15.83 21.19
N LEU A 787 -45.16 15.36 21.05
CA LEU A 787 -46.27 15.58 21.99
C LEU A 787 -46.81 14.23 22.46
N ASN A 788 -47.09 14.12 23.76
CA ASN A 788 -47.77 12.97 24.36
C ASN A 788 -48.45 13.37 25.68
N LYS A 789 -49.77 13.56 25.64
CA LYS A 789 -50.55 13.99 26.80
C LYS A 789 -50.60 13.00 27.97
N SER A 790 -50.16 11.77 27.78
CA SER A 790 -50.15 10.75 28.84
C SER A 790 -48.87 10.74 29.67
N LEU A 791 -47.83 11.49 29.27
CA LEU A 791 -46.55 11.54 29.96
C LEU A 791 -46.52 12.67 31.00
N VAL A 792 -45.61 12.57 31.97
CA VAL A 792 -45.37 13.63 32.97
C VAL A 792 -44.89 14.90 32.28
N GLN A 793 -43.90 14.76 31.39
CA GLN A 793 -43.53 15.79 30.45
C GLN A 793 -44.32 15.55 29.17
N THR A 794 -45.33 16.38 28.91
CA THR A 794 -46.29 16.15 27.83
C THR A 794 -45.78 16.54 26.46
N SER A 795 -44.68 17.28 26.38
CA SER A 795 -44.09 17.76 25.13
C SER A 795 -42.60 17.97 25.25
N ASP A 796 -41.91 17.87 24.12
CA ASP A 796 -40.56 18.42 24.04
C ASP A 796 -40.58 19.89 24.45
N GLN A 797 -39.58 20.27 25.25
CA GLN A 797 -39.48 21.61 25.81
C GLN A 797 -38.17 22.26 25.41
N ILE A 798 -38.25 23.57 25.16
CA ILE A 798 -37.12 24.46 25.04
C ILE A 798 -37.25 25.48 26.18
N ALA A 799 -36.37 25.38 27.16
CA ALA A 799 -36.46 26.14 28.41
C ALA A 799 -35.23 27.02 28.65
N GLY A 800 -35.29 27.91 29.65
CA GLY A 800 -34.17 28.78 30.04
C GLY A 800 -34.03 30.05 29.19
N ILE A 801 -34.93 30.27 28.23
CA ILE A 801 -34.77 31.31 27.22
C ILE A 801 -34.94 32.70 27.84
N ASN A 802 -34.02 33.63 27.53
CA ASN A 802 -34.19 35.04 27.87
C ASN A 802 -35.28 35.65 26.99
N THR A 803 -34.96 35.90 25.71
CA THR A 803 -35.94 36.38 24.72
C THR A 803 -36.10 35.38 23.58
N LEU A 804 -37.33 34.94 23.32
CA LEU A 804 -37.69 34.16 22.14
C LEU A 804 -38.17 35.10 21.02
N THR A 805 -37.44 35.15 19.91
CA THR A 805 -37.88 35.79 18.66
C THR A 805 -38.43 34.73 17.70
N ALA A 806 -39.75 34.59 17.66
CA ALA A 806 -40.47 33.64 16.81
C ALA A 806 -40.61 34.16 15.36
N GLY A 807 -40.50 33.25 14.39
CA GLY A 807 -40.60 33.57 12.97
C GLY A 807 -40.91 32.36 12.10
N GLY A 808 -40.18 31.26 12.27
CA GLY A 808 -40.27 30.07 11.39
C GLY A 808 -41.46 29.13 11.66
N THR A 809 -41.26 27.82 11.50
CA THR A 809 -42.33 26.79 11.52
C THR A 809 -42.21 25.85 12.71
N ILE A 810 -43.33 25.50 13.34
CA ILE A 810 -43.41 24.39 14.31
C ILE A 810 -43.76 23.09 13.61
N ASN A 811 -43.01 22.02 13.85
CA ASN A 811 -43.28 20.67 13.37
C ASN A 811 -43.65 19.78 14.57
N ALA A 812 -44.95 19.70 14.86
CA ALA A 812 -45.50 18.96 15.97
C ALA A 812 -45.81 17.50 15.57
N THR A 813 -45.31 16.53 16.34
CA THR A 813 -45.59 15.11 16.14
C THR A 813 -46.27 14.54 17.39
N ASN A 814 -47.50 14.05 17.26
CA ASN A 814 -48.17 13.37 18.37
C ASN A 814 -47.75 11.89 18.42
N SER A 815 -47.02 11.49 19.46
CA SER A 815 -46.63 10.11 19.73
C SER A 815 -47.55 9.42 20.75
N GLY A 816 -48.52 10.15 21.30
CA GLY A 816 -49.47 9.67 22.30
C GLY A 816 -50.90 9.44 21.77
N PRO A 817 -51.89 9.38 22.66
CA PRO A 817 -53.30 9.29 22.27
C PRO A 817 -53.74 10.49 21.41
N ALA A 818 -54.84 10.35 20.67
CA ALA A 818 -55.41 11.42 19.86
C ALA A 818 -55.66 12.69 20.68
N LEU A 819 -55.28 13.83 20.12
CA LEU A 819 -55.46 15.14 20.74
C LEU A 819 -56.95 15.53 20.78
N ALA A 820 -57.35 16.29 21.78
CA ALA A 820 -58.69 16.78 22.00
C ALA A 820 -58.68 18.26 22.38
N ALA A 821 -59.80 18.96 22.17
CA ALA A 821 -59.97 20.34 22.62
C ALA A 821 -59.71 20.44 24.13
N GLY A 822 -58.94 21.46 24.53
CA GLY A 822 -58.48 21.66 25.91
C GLY A 822 -57.11 21.07 26.23
N ASP A 823 -56.55 20.18 25.38
CA ASP A 823 -55.19 19.67 25.57
C ASP A 823 -54.16 20.83 25.44
N THR A 824 -53.16 20.85 26.34
CA THR A 824 -52.13 21.90 26.38
C THR A 824 -50.74 21.31 26.54
N PHE A 825 -49.77 21.93 25.86
CA PHE A 825 -48.39 21.48 25.78
C PHE A 825 -47.47 22.68 25.96
N THR A 826 -46.64 22.68 27.01
CA THR A 826 -45.64 23.73 27.19
C THR A 826 -44.46 23.41 26.30
N VAL A 827 -44.24 24.21 25.25
CA VAL A 827 -43.16 24.00 24.28
C VAL A 827 -41.99 24.93 24.55
N PHE A 828 -42.26 26.18 24.90
CA PHE A 828 -41.25 27.18 25.20
C PHE A 828 -41.42 27.75 26.60
N VAL A 829 -40.32 27.86 27.34
CA VAL A 829 -40.26 28.57 28.62
C VAL A 829 -39.27 29.72 28.46
N ALA A 830 -39.80 30.93 28.23
CA ALA A 830 -39.01 32.15 28.02
C ALA A 830 -39.44 33.29 28.96
N THR A 831 -38.51 34.21 29.26
CA THR A 831 -38.83 35.42 30.04
C THR A 831 -39.54 36.49 29.21
N ALA A 832 -39.28 36.54 27.90
CA ALA A 832 -39.91 37.44 26.95
C ALA A 832 -40.16 36.74 25.60
N TYR A 833 -41.27 37.10 24.95
CA TYR A 833 -41.67 36.59 23.65
C TYR A 833 -41.86 37.75 22.67
N THR A 834 -41.26 37.64 21.48
CA THR A 834 -41.38 38.62 20.38
C THR A 834 -41.54 37.91 19.05
N GLY A 835 -42.17 38.56 18.06
CA GLY A 835 -42.43 37.96 16.76
C GLY A 835 -43.61 36.97 16.77
N SER A 836 -43.72 36.14 15.74
CA SER A 836 -44.78 35.12 15.61
C SER A 836 -44.33 33.99 14.69
N PHE A 837 -44.68 32.75 15.01
CA PHE A 837 -44.46 31.62 14.09
C PHE A 837 -45.25 31.80 12.79
N SER A 838 -44.60 31.54 11.66
CA SER A 838 -45.20 31.62 10.32
C SER A 838 -46.20 30.49 10.06
N SER A 839 -45.99 29.32 10.66
CA SER A 839 -46.84 28.15 10.43
C SER A 839 -46.61 27.04 11.46
N ILE A 840 -47.52 26.07 11.47
CA ILE A 840 -47.40 24.82 12.22
C ILE A 840 -47.76 23.63 11.31
N THR A 841 -47.04 22.53 11.45
CA THR A 841 -47.25 21.25 10.74
C THR A 841 -47.43 20.13 11.78
N PRO A 842 -48.49 19.31 11.70
CA PRO A 842 -49.62 19.41 10.78
C PRO A 842 -50.43 20.68 11.02
N THR A 843 -51.09 21.18 9.97
CA THR A 843 -51.88 22.42 10.04
C THR A 843 -53.07 22.34 10.99
N THR A 844 -53.54 21.12 11.31
CA THR A 844 -54.54 20.87 12.35
C THR A 844 -54.07 19.74 13.29
N PRO A 845 -54.40 19.80 14.60
CA PRO A 845 -54.05 18.76 15.57
C PRO A 845 -54.89 17.48 15.43
N GLY A 846 -56.02 17.54 14.72
CA GLY A 846 -56.96 16.44 14.51
C GLY A 846 -58.21 16.92 13.78
N ALA A 847 -59.10 15.99 13.44
CA ALA A 847 -60.36 16.32 12.79
C ALA A 847 -61.25 17.19 13.69
N GLY A 848 -61.72 18.32 13.18
CA GLY A 848 -62.56 19.27 13.92
C GLY A 848 -61.83 20.10 14.99
N LEU A 849 -60.49 20.07 15.01
CA LEU A 849 -59.66 20.78 15.97
C LEU A 849 -58.71 21.76 15.28
N ALA A 850 -58.26 22.77 16.02
CA ALA A 850 -57.29 23.76 15.59
C ALA A 850 -56.23 24.06 16.65
N TRP A 851 -55.11 24.63 16.20
CA TRP A 851 -53.99 25.05 17.04
C TRP A 851 -54.17 26.52 17.45
N ASP A 852 -54.07 26.79 18.75
CA ASP A 852 -54.08 28.16 19.29
C ASP A 852 -52.65 28.74 19.27
N LEU A 853 -52.29 29.35 18.13
CA LEU A 853 -50.96 29.93 17.92
C LEU A 853 -50.68 31.24 18.72
N PRO A 854 -51.67 32.11 18.99
CA PRO A 854 -51.42 33.33 19.79
C PRO A 854 -50.84 33.04 21.19
N HIS A 855 -51.28 31.98 21.87
CA HIS A 855 -50.72 31.60 23.17
C HIS A 855 -49.29 31.08 23.03
N LEU A 856 -48.96 30.39 21.94
CA LEU A 856 -47.59 29.97 21.69
C LEU A 856 -46.63 31.17 21.58
N ASN A 857 -47.09 32.28 20.99
CA ASN A 857 -46.31 33.51 20.82
C ASN A 857 -46.24 34.40 22.08
N THR A 858 -46.98 34.09 23.15
CA THR A 858 -47.07 34.95 24.34
C THR A 858 -46.72 34.24 25.65
N THR A 859 -47.02 32.93 25.73
CA THR A 859 -46.75 32.09 26.90
C THR A 859 -45.96 30.83 26.58
N GLY A 860 -45.65 30.57 25.30
CA GLY A 860 -44.92 29.38 24.87
C GLY A 860 -45.73 28.08 24.96
N VAL A 861 -47.03 28.17 25.22
CA VAL A 861 -47.93 27.02 25.35
C VAL A 861 -48.67 26.79 24.05
N LEU A 862 -48.53 25.59 23.48
CA LEU A 862 -49.32 25.11 22.36
C LEU A 862 -50.63 24.50 22.89
N ARG A 863 -51.78 25.06 22.51
CA ARG A 863 -53.10 24.58 22.95
C ARG A 863 -53.91 24.06 21.78
N VAL A 864 -54.71 23.04 22.05
CA VAL A 864 -55.69 22.47 21.11
C VAL A 864 -57.07 23.00 21.47
N HIS A 865 -57.81 23.51 20.50
CA HIS A 865 -59.21 23.93 20.67
C HIS A 865 -60.11 23.35 19.57
N ALA A 866 -61.42 23.41 19.78
CA ALA A 866 -62.40 22.98 18.78
C ALA A 866 -62.53 24.04 17.69
N ASN A 867 -62.74 23.63 16.44
CA ASN A 867 -63.16 24.53 15.38
C ASN A 867 -64.53 25.15 15.72
N PRO A 868 -64.81 26.38 15.25
CA PRO A 868 -66.11 26.99 15.50
C PRO A 868 -67.21 26.21 14.77
N VAL A 869 -68.41 26.14 15.33
CA VAL A 869 -69.53 25.39 14.76
C VAL A 869 -70.50 26.36 14.09
N PRO A 870 -70.74 26.25 12.76
CA PRO A 870 -71.70 27.12 12.08
C PRO A 870 -73.14 26.71 12.40
N GLY A 871 -74.02 27.71 12.52
CA GLY A 871 -75.45 27.48 12.71
C GLY A 871 -76.20 27.14 11.42
N VAL A 872 -77.42 26.61 11.57
CA VAL A 872 -78.35 26.42 10.44
C VAL A 872 -78.93 27.77 10.03
N ASN A 873 -78.76 28.13 8.76
CA ASN A 873 -79.23 29.40 8.22
C ASN A 873 -80.06 29.19 6.96
N VAL A 874 -81.14 29.97 6.83
CA VAL A 874 -82.03 29.95 5.66
C VAL A 874 -82.26 31.37 5.13
N ALA A 875 -82.45 31.45 3.82
CA ALA A 875 -82.84 32.66 3.11
C ALA A 875 -83.83 32.31 1.98
N GLU A 876 -84.64 33.28 1.56
CA GLU A 876 -85.57 33.14 0.44
C GLU A 876 -85.37 34.30 -0.52
N VAL A 877 -85.26 34.01 -1.81
CA VAL A 877 -84.95 34.99 -2.85
C VAL A 877 -85.70 34.65 -4.13
N VAL A 878 -86.20 35.67 -4.83
CA VAL A 878 -86.82 35.51 -6.14
C VAL A 878 -85.75 35.20 -7.19
N GLN A 879 -86.02 34.29 -8.13
CA GLN A 879 -85.13 33.95 -9.23
C GLN A 879 -84.65 35.22 -9.99
N GLY A 880 -83.34 35.33 -10.20
CA GLY A 880 -82.70 36.50 -10.84
C GLY A 880 -82.60 37.77 -9.99
N ALA A 881 -83.14 37.79 -8.77
CA ALA A 881 -83.07 38.93 -7.86
C ALA A 881 -81.85 38.87 -6.93
N THR A 882 -81.52 40.01 -6.33
CA THR A 882 -80.43 40.14 -5.34
C THR A 882 -81.00 40.35 -3.94
N THR A 883 -80.44 39.66 -2.95
CA THR A 883 -80.71 39.86 -1.52
C THR A 883 -79.44 40.16 -0.75
N THR A 884 -79.59 40.68 0.47
CA THR A 884 -78.48 40.83 1.42
C THR A 884 -78.74 40.00 2.67
N ILE A 885 -77.73 39.28 3.13
CA ILE A 885 -77.77 38.46 4.33
C ILE A 885 -76.84 39.11 5.36
N PRO A 886 -77.36 39.61 6.50
CA PRO A 886 -76.51 40.23 7.52
C PRO A 886 -75.52 39.20 8.09
N VAL A 887 -74.23 39.54 8.13
CA VAL A 887 -73.19 38.69 8.74
C VAL A 887 -73.51 38.45 10.22
N SER A 888 -74.03 39.46 10.93
CA SER A 888 -74.44 39.34 12.33
C SER A 888 -75.51 38.27 12.56
N LYS A 889 -76.41 38.03 11.61
CA LYS A 889 -77.42 36.96 11.68
C LYS A 889 -76.76 35.58 11.60
N LEU A 890 -75.78 35.42 10.71
CA LEU A 890 -75.06 34.16 10.55
C LEU A 890 -74.17 33.87 11.76
N LEU A 891 -73.49 34.89 12.30
CA LEU A 891 -72.65 34.78 13.50
C LEU A 891 -73.46 34.49 14.77
N ALA A 892 -74.67 35.06 14.91
CA ALA A 892 -75.53 34.81 16.08
C ALA A 892 -75.99 33.34 16.20
N ASN A 893 -76.05 32.61 15.08
CA ASN A 893 -76.40 31.20 15.05
C ASN A 893 -75.16 30.29 15.17
N ALA A 894 -73.94 30.83 15.07
CA ALA A 894 -72.71 30.08 15.22
C ALA A 894 -72.27 30.02 16.69
N THR A 895 -71.54 28.96 17.05
CA THR A 895 -70.99 28.78 18.40
C THR A 895 -69.48 28.60 18.34
N GLY A 896 -68.76 29.23 19.26
CA GLY A 896 -67.32 29.04 19.48
C GLY A 896 -67.03 28.82 20.96
N GLU A 897 -65.78 28.54 21.29
CA GLU A 897 -65.32 28.41 22.67
C GLU A 897 -65.32 29.77 23.40
N PRO A 898 -65.36 29.79 24.74
CA PRO A 898 -65.32 31.03 25.51
C PRO A 898 -64.13 31.94 25.18
N GLY A 899 -64.45 33.21 24.90
CA GLY A 899 -63.48 34.26 24.57
C GLY A 899 -63.03 34.30 23.10
N GLU A 900 -63.60 33.47 22.23
CA GLU A 900 -63.41 33.57 20.78
C GLU A 900 -64.25 34.72 20.20
N THR A 901 -63.75 35.30 19.10
CA THR A 901 -64.50 36.30 18.33
C THR A 901 -64.74 35.75 16.94
N LEU A 902 -65.96 35.28 16.71
CA LEU A 902 -66.34 34.69 15.42
C LEU A 902 -66.49 35.76 14.34
N SER A 903 -66.02 35.45 13.14
CA SER A 903 -66.11 36.30 11.95
C SER A 903 -66.34 35.46 10.70
N ILE A 904 -66.88 36.07 9.64
CA ILE A 904 -66.96 35.44 8.31
C ILE A 904 -65.88 36.05 7.43
N THR A 905 -65.02 35.22 6.85
CA THR A 905 -63.85 35.68 6.08
C THR A 905 -63.99 35.43 4.58
N ALA A 906 -64.82 34.47 4.16
CA ALA A 906 -65.03 34.14 2.77
C ALA A 906 -66.44 33.62 2.51
N VAL A 907 -66.87 33.73 1.25
CA VAL A 907 -68.09 33.13 0.72
C VAL A 907 -67.78 32.47 -0.62
N THR A 908 -68.49 31.39 -0.94
CA THR A 908 -68.30 30.69 -2.21
C THR A 908 -69.12 31.35 -3.32
N SER A 909 -68.47 31.64 -4.45
CA SER A 909 -69.10 32.14 -5.68
C SER A 909 -68.35 31.62 -6.91
N PRO A 910 -69.03 31.15 -7.98
CA PRO A 910 -70.48 30.92 -8.05
C PRO A 910 -70.93 29.84 -7.05
N THR A 911 -72.17 29.94 -6.60
CA THR A 911 -72.78 28.90 -5.74
C THR A 911 -73.11 27.66 -6.56
N PRO A 912 -73.29 26.47 -5.93
CA PRO A 912 -73.61 25.23 -6.65
C PRO A 912 -74.88 25.30 -7.51
N GLY A 913 -75.87 26.12 -7.14
CA GLY A 913 -77.08 26.36 -7.92
C GLY A 913 -76.92 27.42 -9.03
N GLY A 914 -75.74 28.02 -9.20
CA GLY A 914 -75.44 28.98 -10.26
C GLY A 914 -75.67 30.46 -9.90
N GLY A 915 -75.94 30.77 -8.63
CA GLY A 915 -75.97 32.13 -8.12
C GLY A 915 -74.57 32.73 -7.91
N THR A 916 -74.51 34.01 -7.59
CA THR A 916 -73.26 34.71 -7.25
C THR A 916 -73.34 35.31 -5.85
N ALA A 917 -72.21 35.36 -5.15
CA ALA A 917 -72.13 35.89 -3.80
C ALA A 917 -70.88 36.74 -3.58
N SER A 918 -71.01 37.80 -2.78
CA SER A 918 -69.89 38.64 -2.36
C SER A 918 -70.04 39.05 -0.90
N LEU A 919 -68.92 39.13 -0.18
CA LEU A 919 -68.86 39.55 1.21
C LEU A 919 -68.37 41.01 1.29
N GLY A 920 -69.14 41.89 1.92
CA GLY A 920 -68.76 43.30 2.07
C GLY A 920 -69.73 44.12 2.93
N GLY A 921 -69.23 45.16 3.60
CA GLY A 921 -70.08 46.11 4.35
C GLY A 921 -70.88 45.51 5.51
N GLY A 922 -70.50 44.34 6.05
CA GLY A 922 -71.23 43.63 7.10
C GLY A 922 -72.36 42.73 6.59
N PHE A 923 -72.48 42.55 5.28
CA PHE A 923 -73.48 41.71 4.62
C PHE A 923 -72.83 40.74 3.62
N ILE A 924 -73.53 39.66 3.31
CA ILE A 924 -73.30 38.87 2.10
C ILE A 924 -74.37 39.28 1.08
N THR A 925 -73.93 39.84 -0.04
CA THR A 925 -74.81 40.14 -1.17
C THR A 925 -74.86 38.91 -2.06
N TYR A 926 -76.04 38.30 -2.17
CA TYR A 926 -76.29 37.10 -2.96
C TYR A 926 -77.28 37.40 -4.09
N THR A 927 -76.91 37.07 -5.32
CA THR A 927 -77.78 37.17 -6.50
C THR A 927 -78.19 35.76 -6.93
N ALA A 928 -79.50 35.51 -6.91
CA ALA A 928 -80.08 34.23 -7.28
C ALA A 928 -79.90 33.94 -8.78
N PRO A 929 -79.69 32.66 -9.17
CA PRO A 929 -79.74 32.26 -10.57
C PRO A 929 -81.14 32.54 -11.16
N SER A 930 -81.21 32.68 -12.48
CA SER A 930 -82.47 32.96 -13.20
C SER A 930 -83.42 31.75 -13.30
N SER A 931 -83.02 30.58 -12.80
CA SER A 931 -83.79 29.33 -12.80
C SER A 931 -83.39 28.44 -11.61
N GLY A 932 -84.23 27.47 -11.24
CA GLY A 932 -84.00 26.53 -10.13
C GLY A 932 -84.98 26.72 -8.95
N THR A 933 -85.07 25.73 -8.05
CA THR A 933 -85.96 25.77 -6.87
C THR A 933 -85.22 26.02 -5.54
N SER A 934 -83.92 25.79 -5.51
CA SER A 934 -83.07 26.04 -4.35
C SER A 934 -81.62 26.26 -4.75
N ASP A 935 -80.86 26.91 -3.89
CA ASP A 935 -79.41 27.07 -4.00
C ASP A 935 -78.77 26.99 -2.60
N THR A 936 -77.46 26.78 -2.53
CA THR A 936 -76.70 26.70 -1.29
C THR A 936 -75.52 27.67 -1.33
N LEU A 937 -75.57 28.68 -0.48
CA LEU A 937 -74.44 29.59 -0.27
C LEU A 937 -73.56 29.03 0.85
N SER A 938 -72.27 28.83 0.60
CA SER A 938 -71.29 28.46 1.64
C SER A 938 -70.50 29.68 2.10
N TYR A 939 -70.16 29.74 3.39
CA TYR A 939 -69.33 30.77 4.00
C TYR A 939 -68.29 30.15 4.93
N THR A 940 -67.14 30.82 5.09
CA THR A 940 -66.08 30.39 6.01
C THR A 940 -66.19 31.18 7.30
N LEU A 941 -66.48 30.47 8.39
CA LEU A 941 -66.43 30.95 9.76
C LEU A 941 -65.00 30.85 10.28
N ASN A 942 -64.51 31.89 10.96
CA ASN A 942 -63.19 31.98 11.57
C ASN A 942 -63.34 32.45 13.01
N ASP A 943 -62.68 31.79 13.95
CA ASP A 943 -62.72 32.11 15.38
C ASP A 943 -61.67 33.14 15.84
N GLY A 944 -60.78 33.55 14.94
CA GLY A 944 -59.69 34.47 15.24
C GLY A 944 -58.54 33.85 16.04
N ARG A 945 -58.58 32.54 16.33
CA ARG A 945 -57.54 31.75 17.00
C ARG A 945 -56.91 30.69 16.10
N GLY A 946 -57.42 30.53 14.89
CA GLY A 946 -56.85 29.65 13.86
C GLY A 946 -57.81 28.54 13.43
N GLY A 947 -58.93 28.36 14.13
CA GLY A 947 -59.97 27.42 13.73
C GLY A 947 -60.91 28.03 12.71
N THR A 948 -61.28 27.19 11.74
CA THR A 948 -62.23 27.56 10.69
C THR A 948 -63.24 26.46 10.46
N ALA A 949 -64.44 26.85 10.04
CA ALA A 949 -65.47 25.91 9.62
C ALA A 949 -66.28 26.46 8.46
N THR A 950 -66.81 25.56 7.64
CA THR A 950 -67.68 25.93 6.53
C THR A 950 -69.13 25.88 6.98
N GLY A 951 -69.78 27.04 7.03
CA GLY A 951 -71.22 27.16 7.22
C GLY A 951 -71.96 27.25 5.90
N THR A 952 -73.26 26.94 5.92
CA THR A 952 -74.13 27.06 4.75
C THR A 952 -75.37 27.89 5.04
N VAL A 953 -75.86 28.56 4.01
CA VAL A 953 -77.19 29.15 3.96
C VAL A 953 -77.98 28.43 2.88
N SER A 954 -79.04 27.74 3.28
CA SER A 954 -79.98 27.14 2.34
C SER A 954 -80.89 28.23 1.77
N VAL A 955 -80.82 28.47 0.47
CA VAL A 955 -81.57 29.50 -0.22
C VAL A 955 -82.73 28.87 -0.99
N THR A 956 -83.96 29.21 -0.63
CA THR A 956 -85.15 28.83 -1.40
C THR A 956 -85.37 29.83 -2.53
N LEU A 957 -85.49 29.34 -3.77
CA LEU A 957 -85.68 30.18 -4.95
C LEU A 957 -87.15 30.20 -5.38
N THR A 958 -87.77 31.37 -5.35
CA THR A 958 -89.16 31.54 -5.79
C THR A 958 -89.25 32.08 -7.22
N PRO A 959 -90.15 31.55 -8.07
CA PRO A 959 -90.37 32.08 -9.43
C PRO A 959 -90.71 33.58 -9.45
N SER A 960 -90.31 34.29 -10.50
CA SER A 960 -90.47 35.75 -10.66
C SER A 960 -91.92 36.27 -10.63
N ASN A 961 -92.89 35.37 -10.72
CA ASN A 961 -94.33 35.65 -10.67
C ASN A 961 -95.02 35.20 -9.37
N SER A 962 -94.28 34.71 -8.38
CA SER A 962 -94.83 34.37 -7.07
C SER A 962 -95.01 35.63 -6.22
N GLN A 963 -96.25 35.94 -5.81
CA GLN A 963 -96.48 36.90 -4.72
C GLN A 963 -95.85 36.33 -3.44
N GLY A 964 -94.84 37.02 -2.91
CA GLY A 964 -94.20 36.64 -1.65
C GLY A 964 -95.24 36.58 -0.52
N PHE A 965 -95.26 35.48 0.22
CA PHE A 965 -96.11 35.35 1.41
C PHE A 965 -95.49 36.14 2.56
N ASN A 966 -96.09 37.29 2.86
CA ASN A 966 -95.86 38.04 4.09
C ASN A 966 -96.35 37.19 5.29
N GLN A 967 -95.45 36.57 6.05
CA GLN A 967 -95.82 35.85 7.28
C GLN A 967 -96.06 36.83 8.44
N LEU A 968 -97.30 36.89 8.91
CA LEU A 968 -97.69 37.50 10.19
C LEU A 968 -97.43 36.48 11.30
N ALA A 969 -96.73 36.85 12.38
CA ALA A 969 -96.59 35.98 13.54
C ALA A 969 -97.97 35.72 14.20
N LEU A 970 -98.10 34.59 14.91
CA LEU A 970 -99.30 34.32 15.73
C LEU A 970 -99.53 35.50 16.70
N PRO A 971 -100.78 36.00 16.84
CA PRO A 971 -101.08 37.08 17.76
C PRO A 971 -100.69 36.71 19.20
N GLU A 972 -99.89 37.55 19.83
CA GLU A 972 -99.51 37.41 21.24
C GLU A 972 -100.49 38.22 22.11
N ASN A 973 -101.15 37.56 23.06
CA ASN A 973 -102.01 38.26 24.01
C ASN A 973 -101.14 38.98 25.04
N ILE A 974 -101.25 40.30 25.11
CA ILE A 974 -100.46 41.13 26.03
C ILE A 974 -101.32 41.85 27.07
N GLY A 975 -102.62 41.56 27.13
CA GLY A 975 -103.55 42.13 28.09
C GLY A 975 -105.02 41.87 27.72
N PRO A 976 -105.99 42.20 28.60
CA PRO A 976 -107.42 42.02 28.31
C PRO A 976 -107.78 42.69 26.98
N ASN A 977 -108.28 41.91 26.02
CA ASN A 977 -108.65 42.37 24.67
C ASN A 977 -107.54 43.07 23.86
N THR A 978 -106.26 42.88 24.23
CA THR A 978 -105.11 43.53 23.56
C THR A 978 -104.15 42.49 23.01
N TRP A 979 -103.93 42.53 21.69
CA TRP A 979 -103.11 41.58 20.96
C TRP A 979 -101.97 42.30 20.24
N ARG A 980 -100.78 41.70 20.29
CA ARG A 980 -99.61 42.13 19.53
C ARG A 980 -99.41 41.21 18.33
N LEU A 981 -99.34 41.80 17.14
CA LEU A 981 -99.05 41.11 15.90
C LEU A 981 -97.70 41.59 15.38
N SER A 982 -96.80 40.64 15.11
CA SER A 982 -95.46 40.93 14.59
C SER A 982 -95.40 40.64 13.10
N TYR A 983 -94.78 41.54 12.34
CA TYR A 983 -94.62 41.44 10.89
C TYR A 983 -93.20 41.86 10.50
N VAL A 984 -92.65 41.23 9.45
CA VAL A 984 -91.34 41.60 8.90
C VAL A 984 -91.54 42.29 7.56
N GLY A 985 -91.18 43.57 7.48
CA GLY A 985 -91.18 44.39 6.27
C GLY A 985 -89.77 44.87 5.91
N ILE A 986 -89.67 45.64 4.84
CA ILE A 986 -88.40 46.25 4.41
C ILE A 986 -88.01 47.33 5.44
N PRO A 987 -86.81 47.31 6.04
CA PRO A 987 -86.37 48.31 7.01
C PRO A 987 -86.57 49.74 6.51
N GLY A 988 -87.15 50.61 7.34
CA GLY A 988 -87.42 52.01 7.00
C GLY A 988 -88.67 52.25 6.15
N TYR A 989 -89.36 51.21 5.67
CA TYR A 989 -90.60 51.35 4.91
C TYR A 989 -91.81 51.36 5.87
N ASN A 990 -92.87 52.09 5.50
CA ASN A 990 -94.09 52.19 6.29
C ASN A 990 -95.08 51.11 5.89
N TYR A 991 -95.73 50.48 6.88
CA TYR A 991 -96.76 49.47 6.64
C TYR A 991 -97.98 49.74 7.51
N ALA A 992 -99.15 49.68 6.90
CA ALA A 992 -100.43 49.73 7.58
C ALA A 992 -100.92 48.31 7.87
N LEU A 993 -101.34 48.06 9.12
CA LEU A 993 -102.18 46.93 9.47
C LEU A 993 -103.62 47.33 9.20
N ASP A 994 -104.30 46.63 8.29
CA ASP A 994 -105.74 46.73 8.11
C ASP A 994 -106.44 45.51 8.76
N TRP A 995 -107.69 45.68 9.20
CA TRP A 995 -108.50 44.62 9.77
C TRP A 995 -109.93 44.58 9.19
N ARG A 996 -110.61 43.45 9.42
CA ARG A 996 -112.04 43.22 9.13
C ARG A 996 -112.58 41.96 9.84
N THR A 997 -113.90 41.77 9.84
CA THR A 997 -114.59 40.67 10.56
C THR A 997 -114.92 39.42 9.71
N ASN A 998 -114.84 39.47 8.38
CA ASN A 998 -115.04 38.31 7.47
C ASN A 998 -114.16 38.43 6.21
N LEU A 999 -114.26 37.58 5.18
CA LEU A 999 -113.41 37.64 3.97
C LEU A 999 -114.15 37.91 2.63
N THR A 1000 -115.45 38.24 2.63
CA THR A 1000 -116.22 38.57 1.40
C THR A 1000 -115.83 39.94 0.78
N LEU A 1001 -116.33 40.32 -0.40
CA LEU A 1001 -115.97 41.62 -1.02
C LEU A 1001 -116.43 42.83 -0.17
N GLY A 1002 -115.48 43.70 0.24
CA GLY A 1002 -115.72 44.87 1.10
C GLY A 1002 -114.44 45.67 1.39
N VAL A 1003 -114.59 46.88 1.98
CA VAL A 1003 -113.48 47.81 2.28
C VAL A 1003 -112.76 47.40 3.58
N TRP A 1004 -111.44 47.25 3.52
CA TRP A 1004 -110.60 46.99 4.69
C TRP A 1004 -110.38 48.27 5.50
N VAL A 1005 -110.37 48.17 6.83
CA VAL A 1005 -110.23 49.34 7.72
C VAL A 1005 -108.81 49.39 8.28
N PRO A 1006 -108.05 50.49 8.12
CA PRO A 1006 -106.73 50.61 8.72
C PRO A 1006 -106.81 50.70 10.24
N VAL A 1007 -105.94 49.96 10.93
CA VAL A 1007 -105.74 49.96 12.39
C VAL A 1007 -104.63 50.93 12.77
N ALA A 1008 -103.42 50.68 12.27
CA ALA A 1008 -102.22 51.42 12.61
C ALA A 1008 -101.21 51.35 11.47
N THR A 1009 -100.36 52.37 11.34
CA THR A 1009 -99.24 52.37 10.40
C THR A 1009 -97.94 52.53 11.18
N ASN A 1010 -97.04 51.56 11.03
CA ASN A 1010 -95.74 51.57 11.69
C ASN A 1010 -94.64 51.42 10.65
N THR A 1011 -93.50 52.08 10.91
CA THR A 1011 -92.28 51.93 10.12
C THR A 1011 -91.54 50.67 10.57
N ALA A 1012 -91.05 49.88 9.62
CA ALA A 1012 -90.18 48.74 9.93
C ALA A 1012 -88.89 49.23 10.59
N GLY A 1013 -88.55 48.64 11.74
CA GLY A 1013 -87.28 48.92 12.41
C GLY A 1013 -86.06 48.56 11.56
N PRO A 1014 -84.83 48.94 11.96
CA PRO A 1014 -83.61 48.63 11.21
C PRO A 1014 -83.39 47.13 10.93
N ASN A 1015 -83.99 46.26 11.74
CA ASN A 1015 -84.00 44.80 11.59
C ASN A 1015 -85.17 44.26 10.74
N GLY A 1016 -85.98 45.14 10.14
CA GLY A 1016 -87.15 44.80 9.32
C GLY A 1016 -88.39 44.42 10.14
N VAL A 1017 -88.29 44.33 11.47
CA VAL A 1017 -89.43 43.95 12.31
C VAL A 1017 -90.28 45.18 12.63
N LEU A 1018 -91.59 45.05 12.48
CA LEU A 1018 -92.57 45.99 13.01
C LEU A 1018 -93.63 45.24 13.80
N LEU A 1019 -94.09 45.89 14.86
CA LEU A 1019 -95.08 45.37 15.80
C LEU A 1019 -96.34 46.21 15.65
N PHE A 1020 -97.50 45.57 15.54
CA PHE A 1020 -98.78 46.23 15.62
C PHE A 1020 -99.48 45.79 16.90
N THR A 1021 -99.99 46.76 17.66
CA THR A 1021 -100.84 46.50 18.81
C THR A 1021 -102.28 46.78 18.40
N ASN A 1022 -103.15 45.79 18.54
CA ASN A 1022 -104.58 45.95 18.33
C ASN A 1022 -105.34 45.73 19.64
N VAL A 1023 -106.30 46.62 19.91
CA VAL A 1023 -107.24 46.50 21.04
C VAL A 1023 -108.60 46.15 20.43
N SER A 1024 -109.01 44.89 20.50
CA SER A 1024 -110.27 44.40 19.91
C SER A 1024 -111.04 43.56 20.93
N ALA A 1025 -112.32 43.89 21.13
CA ALA A 1025 -113.22 43.19 22.03
C ALA A 1025 -113.77 41.86 21.46
N GLU A 1026 -113.53 41.55 20.18
CA GLU A 1026 -114.10 40.39 19.47
C GLU A 1026 -113.05 39.30 19.12
N PRO A 1027 -113.37 37.99 19.20
CA PRO A 1027 -112.36 36.92 19.16
C PRO A 1027 -111.89 36.48 17.77
N ALA A 1028 -112.49 36.95 16.67
CA ALA A 1028 -112.16 36.47 15.31
C ALA A 1028 -112.17 37.59 14.25
N ASN A 1029 -111.03 38.26 14.09
CA ASN A 1029 -110.81 39.25 13.03
C ASN A 1029 -109.74 38.76 12.04
N PHE A 1030 -109.91 39.14 10.77
CA PHE A 1030 -108.90 38.96 9.71
C PHE A 1030 -108.06 40.23 9.60
N TYR A 1031 -106.75 40.04 9.51
CA TYR A 1031 -105.80 41.13 9.36
C TYR A 1031 -105.02 40.97 8.07
N ARG A 1032 -104.64 42.11 7.48
CA ARG A 1032 -103.64 42.15 6.42
C ARG A 1032 -102.70 43.31 6.68
N THR A 1033 -101.47 43.20 6.21
CA THR A 1033 -100.56 44.32 6.14
C THR A 1033 -100.48 44.80 4.70
N ARG A 1034 -100.41 46.11 4.51
CA ARG A 1034 -100.15 46.73 3.21
C ARG A 1034 -99.03 47.74 3.35
N HIS A 1035 -98.15 47.78 2.36
CA HIS A 1035 -97.16 48.85 2.28
C HIS A 1035 -97.87 50.20 2.09
N VAL A 1036 -97.38 51.22 2.78
CA VAL A 1036 -97.80 52.61 2.62
C VAL A 1036 -96.59 53.36 2.11
N PRO A 1037 -96.54 53.69 0.80
CA PRO A 1037 -95.46 54.46 0.23
C PRO A 1037 -95.19 55.77 0.95
#